data_AF-A0A6N7IWT8-F1
#
_entry.id   AF-A0A6N7IWT8-F1
#
_cell.length_a   1.000
_cell.length_b   1.000
_cell.length_c   1.000
_cell.angle_alpha   90.00
_cell.angle_beta   90.00
_cell.angle_gamma   90.00
#
_symmetry.space_group_name_H-M   'P 1'
#
loop_
_entity.id
_entity.type
_entity.pdbx_description
1 polymer ?
#
loop_
_entity_poly.entity_id
_entity_poly.type
_entity_poly.pdbx_seq_one_letter_code
_entity_poly.pdbx_strand_id
1 'polypeptide(L)'
;MEEFVDLFPIHPSYIDVFNKIYLIENRHILKNISVTIKGIFNNDVPENEPGIISFDDYWPAIKSNGLLKSDVTISRVVNASQQLEDIINRAFPKPVYKPLAIKIIYALSVHRLTTNGLDVQFGLTAENLKDDLCLYLPMPEEDADFLLSLIKTTLKDIMTTVSGQFIIYNDGNNQYYIDVDKIVDYDEKIKQKASIMADGELNRYFYDVVYRCLEWDAKQYVTNFNIYEYDLNWDSHNMFREGYLFMGLPGERSTAQPERDFYIHIMPPYDAAGTTVQNLQDEVYLYFKSTDEFREVMGLYAAANSLAQISEGKDKDAYLNKANMLRKRLIKYLSENKNTCFDVVYKKQKRQMIEVLKGRYKTDLTFKDTIDLAASLTFDEYFNTKYPDFPVMKTKITRRNMADCARAAFDHFAGRKTQQSTAMLQSFGILDGEKIRPEGSKYAAYYIDLVKKLPPQGVLNYSDMFEQRFMEMYVDKRFQIEFIFTPIIFLSMVYGGYAVITLKDGKTTITASNLDQIPKIGVMDLYEFKYLSKPAQASMAELKRLFDVLGLNPALLDNPNDRETGVAQLLSKAQEMSNSAVMAANKLNNGFDLWGEPLVSSTDMNRLRDACNAVRNEFSNYSAKFNTPAKLNNFSLSMEQVDTLQEQIKLAMLIPQFMDFKNGCGDVVSYIQNIEYIDLGEAFKAEIEQAKGSFRTIRDSIMDGESGEAAAQKVDAALGKVKAKYIDIYFDAHKKKRLDITDAQRRGKIQEGKALASLRKLRSIEILSAAKLTDIETDMSGLVVCYELTPEELKTTHICPHCRFHLDDKAKNVFGQLDNIEIRIDSLLDEWTQTLLNTISDPIVSSQKTFLPEEQQKAIDTFIETGALPKRVDDFFVKAINALLKGFEPVVIDTDELVAKLEQLPPMDETSFKNKIAELVGSYTKGKDASKLRIVVKRKESEE
;
A
#
# COMPACT_ATOMS: atom_id res chain seq x y z
N MET A 1 -11.82 64.61 57.96
CA MET A 1 -11.23 65.96 58.09
C MET A 1 -11.49 66.53 59.47
N GLU A 2 -12.73 66.48 59.99
CA GLU A 2 -13.05 66.95 61.35
C GLU A 2 -12.25 66.23 62.46
N GLU A 3 -12.16 64.90 62.47
CA GLU A 3 -11.29 64.16 63.43
C GLU A 3 -9.80 64.51 63.33
N PHE A 4 -9.33 64.89 62.14
CA PHE A 4 -7.93 65.27 61.90
C PHE A 4 -7.59 66.64 62.51
N VAL A 5 -8.56 67.56 62.48
CA VAL A 5 -8.40 68.91 63.05
C VAL A 5 -8.38 68.82 64.58
N ASP A 6 -9.18 67.94 65.17
CA ASP A 6 -9.23 67.74 66.63
C ASP A 6 -8.00 67.04 67.21
N LEU A 7 -7.31 66.22 66.41
CA LEU A 7 -6.14 65.45 66.81
C LEU A 7 -4.81 66.06 66.37
N PHE A 8 -4.81 67.15 65.60
CA PHE A 8 -3.58 67.79 65.11
C PHE A 8 -2.64 68.14 66.29
N PRO A 9 -1.34 67.79 66.21
CA PRO A 9 -0.59 67.29 65.04
C PRO A 9 -0.48 65.76 64.92
N ILE A 10 -1.31 64.97 65.59
CA ILE A 10 -1.24 63.49 65.60
C ILE A 10 -2.15 62.88 64.53
N HIS A 11 -1.61 61.95 63.73
CA HIS A 11 -2.38 61.17 62.76
C HIS A 11 -3.32 60.16 63.45
N PRO A 12 -4.58 59.94 63.01
CA PRO A 12 -5.48 58.96 63.62
C PRO A 12 -4.90 57.54 63.71
N SER A 13 -4.21 57.07 62.65
CA SER A 13 -3.53 55.76 62.65
C SER A 13 -2.47 55.61 63.75
N TYR A 14 -1.96 56.71 64.33
CA TYR A 14 -1.08 56.68 65.50
C TYR A 14 -1.73 55.92 66.66
N ILE A 15 -2.98 56.28 66.97
CA ILE A 15 -3.72 55.71 68.10
C ILE A 15 -4.18 54.28 67.76
N ASP A 16 -4.63 54.05 66.53
CA ASP A 16 -5.13 52.75 66.09
C ASP A 16 -4.05 51.66 66.07
N VAL A 17 -2.84 51.98 65.56
CA VAL A 17 -1.73 51.04 65.54
C VAL A 17 -1.24 50.76 66.95
N PHE A 18 -1.15 51.78 67.81
CA PHE A 18 -0.70 51.58 69.18
C PHE A 18 -1.67 50.68 69.96
N ASN A 19 -2.98 50.92 69.89
CA ASN A 19 -3.98 50.11 70.60
C ASN A 19 -3.91 48.62 70.25
N LYS A 20 -3.31 48.26 69.10
CA LYS A 20 -3.09 46.87 68.67
C LYS A 20 -1.80 46.26 69.21
N ILE A 21 -0.90 47.06 69.82
CA ILE A 21 0.33 46.56 70.44
C ILE A 21 -0.02 45.95 71.81
N TYR A 22 -0.27 44.65 71.83
CA TYR A 22 -0.67 43.92 73.03
C TYR A 22 0.42 43.83 74.12
N LEU A 23 1.69 44.10 73.77
CA LEU A 23 2.84 44.02 74.67
C LEU A 23 3.06 45.29 75.52
N ILE A 24 2.24 46.34 75.33
CA ILE A 24 2.46 47.65 75.97
C ILE A 24 1.14 48.16 76.58
N GLU A 25 1.16 48.63 77.83
CA GLU A 25 -0.06 49.12 78.49
C GLU A 25 -0.55 50.46 77.89
N ASN A 26 -1.86 50.59 77.67
CA ASN A 26 -2.50 51.76 77.05
C ASN A 26 -2.21 53.11 77.75
N ARG A 27 -1.89 53.13 79.05
CA ARG A 27 -1.52 54.36 79.77
C ARG A 27 -0.23 55.01 79.24
N HIS A 28 0.62 54.25 78.55
CA HIS A 28 1.83 54.76 77.93
C HIS A 28 1.54 55.56 76.65
N ILE A 29 0.37 55.37 76.01
CA ILE A 29 -0.08 56.10 74.81
C ILE A 29 -0.18 57.59 75.09
N LEU A 30 -1.05 57.94 76.03
CA LEU A 30 -1.35 59.33 76.38
C LEU A 30 -0.10 60.04 76.90
N LYS A 31 0.78 59.31 77.61
CA LYS A 31 2.05 59.85 78.07
C LYS A 31 2.98 60.18 76.91
N ASN A 32 3.15 59.28 75.95
CA ASN A 32 4.02 59.53 74.79
C ASN A 32 3.46 60.61 73.88
N ILE A 33 2.16 60.56 73.55
CA ILE A 33 1.49 61.63 72.80
C ILE A 33 1.67 62.99 73.50
N SER A 34 1.47 63.04 74.82
CA SER A 34 1.69 64.27 75.59
C SER A 34 3.15 64.75 75.56
N VAL A 35 4.13 63.85 75.57
CA VAL A 35 5.56 64.20 75.46
C VAL A 35 5.87 64.73 74.07
N THR A 36 5.40 64.05 73.02
CA THR A 36 5.62 64.45 71.63
C THR A 36 4.97 65.81 71.35
N ILE A 37 3.71 66.03 71.75
CA ILE A 37 3.03 67.33 71.60
C ILE A 37 3.74 68.43 72.40
N LYS A 38 4.16 68.17 73.65
CA LYS A 38 4.91 69.14 74.45
C LYS A 38 6.23 69.55 73.79
N GLY A 39 6.88 68.62 73.07
CA GLY A 39 8.14 68.88 72.38
C GLY A 39 8.02 69.87 71.23
N ILE A 40 6.82 70.02 70.66
CA ILE A 40 6.54 70.89 69.50
C ILE A 40 5.56 72.02 69.80
N PHE A 41 5.10 72.14 71.04
CA PHE A 41 4.04 73.08 71.44
C PHE A 41 4.35 74.55 71.16
N ASN A 42 5.64 74.93 71.17
CA ASN A 42 6.10 76.29 70.90
C ASN A 42 6.67 76.47 69.48
N ASN A 43 6.47 75.49 68.60
CA ASN A 43 6.93 75.56 67.22
C ASN A 43 5.77 75.99 66.31
N ASP A 44 6.04 76.85 65.33
CA ASP A 44 5.07 77.18 64.30
C ASP A 44 4.79 75.96 63.41
N VAL A 45 3.55 75.83 62.93
CA VAL A 45 3.18 74.78 61.96
C VAL A 45 3.94 75.05 60.65
N PRO A 46 4.65 74.06 60.08
CA PRO A 46 5.41 74.26 58.84
C PRO A 46 4.51 74.72 57.68
N GLU A 47 4.96 75.71 56.91
CA GLU A 47 4.21 76.20 55.74
C GLU A 47 4.30 75.28 54.51
N ASN A 48 5.34 74.43 54.45
CA ASN A 48 5.69 73.64 53.26
C ASN A 48 5.58 72.13 53.48
N GLU A 49 5.06 71.66 54.63
CA GLU A 49 4.82 70.24 54.89
C GLU A 49 3.67 70.06 55.90
N PRO A 50 3.03 68.87 55.97
CA PRO A 50 1.83 68.68 56.79
C PRO A 50 2.04 68.88 58.31
N GLY A 51 3.27 68.77 58.83
CA GLY A 51 3.56 68.89 60.25
C GLY A 51 2.95 67.76 61.13
N ILE A 52 2.55 66.64 60.52
CA ILE A 52 1.86 65.53 61.18
C ILE A 52 2.84 64.49 61.71
N ILE A 53 2.54 63.96 62.89
CA ILE A 53 3.27 62.86 63.52
C ILE A 53 2.45 61.57 63.45
N SER A 54 3.09 60.50 62.99
CA SER A 54 2.50 59.18 62.80
C SER A 54 3.19 58.09 63.65
N PHE A 55 2.67 56.86 63.62
CA PHE A 55 3.06 55.80 64.56
C PHE A 55 4.53 55.37 64.46
N ASP A 56 5.24 55.70 63.37
CA ASP A 56 6.68 55.47 63.24
C ASP A 56 7.50 56.22 64.30
N ASP A 57 7.01 57.39 64.74
CA ASP A 57 7.61 58.19 65.82
C ASP A 57 7.61 57.46 67.17
N TYR A 58 6.80 56.41 67.31
CA TYR A 58 6.80 55.62 68.53
C TYR A 58 8.06 54.73 68.65
N TRP A 59 8.67 54.35 67.53
CA TRP A 59 9.79 53.41 67.53
C TRP A 59 10.98 53.88 68.37
N PRO A 60 11.48 55.14 68.25
CA PRO A 60 12.50 55.68 69.14
C PRO A 60 12.17 55.55 70.64
N ALA A 61 10.91 55.79 71.02
CA ALA A 61 10.49 55.68 72.42
C ALA A 61 10.55 54.24 72.92
N ILE A 62 10.06 53.26 72.14
CA ILE A 62 10.20 51.82 72.45
C ILE A 62 11.68 51.44 72.56
N LYS A 63 12.48 51.85 71.56
CA LYS A 63 13.90 51.57 71.44
C LYS A 63 14.74 52.23 72.54
N SER A 64 14.28 53.29 73.20
CA SER A 64 14.98 53.89 74.33
C SER A 64 14.55 53.35 75.71
N ASN A 65 13.43 52.62 75.79
CA ASN A 65 12.85 52.19 77.06
C ASN A 65 13.44 50.85 77.53
N GLY A 66 14.29 50.90 78.56
CA GLY A 66 14.97 49.72 79.10
C GLY A 66 14.04 48.63 79.64
N LEU A 67 12.84 48.98 80.12
CA LEU A 67 11.86 48.00 80.59
C LEU A 67 11.24 47.24 79.42
N LEU A 68 10.88 47.94 78.33
CA LEU A 68 10.32 47.30 77.14
C LEU A 68 11.34 46.40 76.44
N LYS A 69 12.63 46.77 76.44
CA LYS A 69 13.72 45.91 75.91
C LYS A 69 13.93 44.60 76.66
N SER A 70 13.45 44.49 77.89
CA SER A 70 13.59 43.27 78.69
C SER A 70 12.63 42.16 78.23
N ASP A 71 11.58 42.51 77.47
CA ASP A 71 10.72 41.54 76.79
C ASP A 71 11.44 40.88 75.61
N VAL A 72 11.34 39.56 75.51
CA VAL A 72 12.07 38.76 74.51
C VAL A 72 11.59 39.08 73.08
N THR A 73 10.30 39.35 72.90
CA THR A 73 9.71 39.67 71.60
C THR A 73 10.17 41.05 71.14
N ILE A 74 10.04 42.05 72.02
CA ILE A 74 10.48 43.42 71.73
C ILE A 74 11.99 43.46 71.47
N SER A 75 12.80 42.77 72.28
CA SER A 75 14.25 42.72 72.12
C SER A 75 14.69 42.17 70.76
N ARG A 76 14.05 41.10 70.27
CA ARG A 76 14.36 40.53 68.95
C ARG A 76 14.04 41.50 67.81
N VAL A 77 12.89 42.18 67.86
CA VAL A 77 12.51 43.19 66.85
C VAL A 77 13.45 44.40 66.93
N VAL A 78 13.81 44.85 68.14
CA VAL A 78 14.78 45.94 68.35
C VAL A 78 16.14 45.61 67.76
N ASN A 79 16.65 44.38 67.95
CA ASN A 79 17.94 43.97 67.40
C ASN A 79 17.91 43.92 65.87
N ALA A 80 16.87 43.34 65.28
CA ALA A 80 16.71 43.31 63.82
C ALA A 80 16.59 44.71 63.21
N SER A 81 15.79 45.58 63.84
CA SER A 81 15.62 46.98 63.42
C SER A 81 16.91 47.79 63.56
N GLN A 82 17.67 47.63 64.65
CA GLN A 82 18.95 48.31 64.83
C GLN A 82 19.96 47.91 63.75
N GLN A 83 20.04 46.62 63.40
CA GLN A 83 20.93 46.15 62.32
C GLN A 83 20.50 46.70 60.96
N LEU A 84 19.19 46.73 60.68
CA LEU A 84 18.63 47.39 59.49
C LEU A 84 19.03 48.87 59.44
N GLU A 85 18.86 49.60 60.54
CA GLU A 85 19.25 51.01 60.65
C GLU A 85 20.73 51.21 60.39
N ASP A 86 21.61 50.40 60.98
CA ASP A 86 23.07 50.53 60.85
C ASP A 86 23.54 50.30 59.41
N ILE A 87 22.98 49.27 58.74
CA ILE A 87 23.29 48.96 57.34
C ILE A 87 22.82 50.11 56.43
N ILE A 88 21.58 50.56 56.60
CA ILE A 88 21.00 51.66 55.80
C ILE A 88 21.73 52.96 56.08
N ASN A 89 22.18 53.19 57.32
CA ASN A 89 22.96 54.37 57.64
C ASN A 89 24.32 54.40 56.93
N ARG A 90 24.92 53.24 56.70
CA ARG A 90 26.26 53.10 56.11
C ARG A 90 26.25 52.99 54.58
N ALA A 91 25.28 52.31 53.99
CA ALA A 91 25.38 51.79 52.62
C ALA A 91 24.18 52.09 51.70
N PHE A 92 23.19 52.87 52.14
CA PHE A 92 22.00 53.12 51.32
C PHE A 92 22.32 53.93 50.05
N PRO A 93 21.89 53.47 48.85
CA PRO A 93 22.35 53.99 47.56
C PRO A 93 21.85 55.41 47.22
N LYS A 94 20.74 55.86 47.84
CA LYS A 94 20.11 57.16 47.56
C LYS A 94 20.05 58.03 48.83
N PRO A 95 21.09 58.86 49.10
CA PRO A 95 21.18 59.62 50.35
C PRO A 95 19.97 60.51 50.65
N VAL A 96 19.36 61.10 49.61
CA VAL A 96 18.19 62.00 49.74
C VAL A 96 16.95 61.28 50.31
N TYR A 97 16.78 59.98 50.02
CA TYR A 97 15.65 59.17 50.52
C TYR A 97 15.98 58.37 51.77
N LYS A 98 17.17 58.55 52.34
CA LYS A 98 17.57 57.86 53.57
C LYS A 98 16.63 58.16 54.76
N PRO A 99 16.15 59.40 54.98
CA PRO A 99 15.16 59.67 56.04
C PRO A 99 13.85 58.88 55.83
N LEU A 100 13.37 58.78 54.59
CA LEU A 100 12.20 57.98 54.22
C LEU A 100 12.42 56.49 54.52
N ALA A 101 13.60 55.96 54.18
CA ALA A 101 13.93 54.56 54.43
C ALA A 101 13.91 54.22 55.93
N ILE A 102 14.42 55.13 56.78
CA ILE A 102 14.37 54.97 58.24
C ILE A 102 12.93 55.02 58.75
N LYS A 103 12.09 55.97 58.29
CA LYS A 103 10.67 56.02 58.67
C LYS A 103 9.92 54.73 58.31
N ILE A 104 10.17 54.15 57.13
CA ILE A 104 9.60 52.87 56.72
C ILE A 104 10.04 51.74 57.66
N ILE A 105 11.33 51.66 58.01
CA ILE A 105 11.84 50.65 58.94
C ILE A 105 11.17 50.80 60.32
N TYR A 106 11.00 52.03 60.80
CA TYR A 106 10.37 52.30 62.09
C TYR A 106 8.89 51.89 62.07
N ALA A 107 8.16 52.25 61.03
CA ALA A 107 6.78 51.84 60.84
C ALA A 107 6.62 50.31 60.82
N LEU A 108 7.45 49.61 60.04
CA LEU A 108 7.45 48.15 59.99
C LEU A 108 7.81 47.53 61.35
N SER A 109 8.71 48.16 62.09
CA SER A 109 9.12 47.69 63.42
C SER A 109 8.01 47.85 64.46
N VAL A 110 7.30 48.99 64.46
CA VAL A 110 6.13 49.22 65.34
C VAL A 110 5.00 48.26 64.98
N HIS A 111 4.69 48.13 63.69
CA HIS A 111 3.66 47.21 63.22
C HIS A 111 4.00 45.74 63.49
N ARG A 112 5.30 45.38 63.55
CA ARG A 112 5.70 44.02 63.93
C ARG A 112 5.30 43.68 65.38
N LEU A 113 5.14 44.68 66.24
CA LEU A 113 4.68 44.48 67.62
C LEU A 113 3.16 44.41 67.76
N THR A 114 2.40 44.63 66.69
CA THR A 114 0.93 44.46 66.69
C THR A 114 0.50 43.04 66.30
N THR A 115 1.42 42.17 65.86
CA THR A 115 1.11 40.79 65.45
C THR A 115 1.25 39.83 66.62
N ASN A 116 0.29 38.91 66.81
CA ASN A 116 0.32 37.87 67.86
C ASN A 116 1.40 36.82 67.59
N GLY A 117 2.68 37.17 67.76
CA GLY A 117 3.84 36.33 67.49
C GLY A 117 4.73 36.84 66.35
N LEU A 118 6.01 36.43 66.36
CA LEU A 118 7.02 36.80 65.36
C LEU A 118 7.14 35.79 64.20
N ASP A 119 6.35 34.73 64.22
CA ASP A 119 6.23 33.71 63.17
C ASP A 119 5.13 34.05 62.14
N VAL A 120 4.27 35.02 62.46
CA VAL A 120 3.18 35.46 61.59
C VAL A 120 3.73 36.23 60.38
N GLN A 121 3.31 35.88 59.16
CA GLN A 121 3.75 36.53 57.90
C GLN A 121 2.84 37.72 57.51
N PHE A 122 2.67 38.66 58.43
CA PHE A 122 1.76 39.80 58.31
C PHE A 122 2.50 41.13 58.48
N GLY A 123 2.16 42.11 57.63
CA GLY A 123 2.91 43.35 57.50
C GLY A 123 2.09 44.52 56.94
N LEU A 124 2.79 45.56 56.49
CA LEU A 124 2.19 46.75 55.87
C LEU A 124 2.33 46.69 54.35
N THR A 125 1.31 47.13 53.62
CA THR A 125 1.45 47.37 52.17
C THR A 125 2.14 48.71 51.93
N ALA A 126 2.63 48.94 50.69
CA ALA A 126 3.17 50.24 50.31
C ALA A 126 2.12 51.36 50.38
N GLU A 127 0.84 51.04 50.19
CA GLU A 127 -0.28 51.98 50.33
C GLU A 127 -0.49 52.35 51.80
N ASN A 128 -0.47 51.37 52.72
CA ASN A 128 -0.52 51.65 54.16
C ASN A 128 0.64 52.56 54.61
N LEU A 129 1.85 52.29 54.13
CA LEU A 129 3.01 53.13 54.45
C LEU A 129 2.86 54.56 53.91
N LYS A 130 2.18 54.76 52.77
CA LYS A 130 1.91 56.10 52.23
C LYS A 130 0.88 56.84 53.07
N ASP A 131 -0.25 56.21 53.31
CA ASP A 131 -1.44 56.86 53.85
C ASP A 131 -1.39 56.94 55.39
N ASP A 132 -1.03 55.85 56.09
CA ASP A 132 -1.05 55.79 57.56
C ASP A 132 0.11 56.57 58.21
N LEU A 133 1.18 56.82 57.45
CA LEU A 133 2.29 57.66 57.88
C LEU A 133 2.19 59.11 57.38
N CYS A 134 1.20 59.42 56.54
CA CYS A 134 1.04 60.73 55.91
C CYS A 134 2.37 61.29 55.37
N LEU A 135 3.10 60.47 54.60
CA LEU A 135 4.46 60.78 54.19
C LEU A 135 4.48 61.98 53.22
N TYR A 136 5.31 62.96 53.54
CA TYR A 136 5.60 64.09 52.65
C TYR A 136 7.08 64.08 52.26
N LEU A 137 7.35 64.31 50.97
CA LEU A 137 8.68 64.42 50.40
C LEU A 137 8.66 65.52 49.33
N PRO A 138 9.75 66.31 49.19
CA PRO A 138 9.89 67.20 48.04
C PRO A 138 10.07 66.35 46.78
N MET A 139 9.06 66.33 45.91
CA MET A 139 9.01 65.52 44.69
C MET A 139 8.85 66.40 43.44
N PRO A 140 9.30 65.94 42.27
CA PRO A 140 9.12 66.67 41.01
C PRO A 140 7.64 66.85 40.61
N GLU A 141 6.80 65.88 40.96
CA GLU A 141 5.35 65.89 40.73
C GLU A 141 4.65 65.65 42.07
N GLU A 142 3.69 66.51 42.43
CA GLU A 142 2.93 66.44 43.69
C GLU A 142 1.67 65.57 43.50
N ASP A 143 1.85 64.31 43.10
CA ASP A 143 0.77 63.33 42.96
C ASP A 143 0.99 62.07 43.82
N ALA A 144 -0.13 61.42 44.16
CA ALA A 144 -0.15 60.31 45.11
C ALA A 144 0.39 58.98 44.53
N ASP A 145 0.42 58.83 43.20
CA ASP A 145 0.90 57.62 42.51
C ASP A 145 2.41 57.65 42.36
N PHE A 146 2.99 58.83 42.13
CA PHE A 146 4.43 59.06 42.15
C PHE A 146 5.00 58.79 43.54
N LEU A 147 4.35 59.29 44.61
CA LEU A 147 4.75 58.99 45.99
C LEU A 147 4.71 57.49 46.29
N LEU A 148 3.64 56.80 45.87
CA LEU A 148 3.51 55.34 46.06
C LEU A 148 4.61 54.58 45.32
N SER A 149 4.93 54.99 44.09
CA SER A 149 5.99 54.39 43.28
C SER A 149 7.37 54.62 43.90
N LEU A 150 7.60 55.80 44.47
CA LEU A 150 8.82 56.13 45.19
C LEU A 150 8.96 55.30 46.47
N ILE A 151 7.87 55.08 47.22
CA ILE A 151 7.86 54.20 48.41
C ILE A 151 8.17 52.75 48.02
N LYS A 152 7.52 52.20 46.97
CA LYS A 152 7.82 50.85 46.46
C LYS A 152 9.28 50.71 46.04
N THR A 153 9.82 51.72 45.37
CA THR A 153 11.23 51.76 44.97
C THR A 153 12.14 51.80 46.18
N THR A 154 11.81 52.61 47.18
CA THR A 154 12.59 52.73 48.43
C THR A 154 12.57 51.42 49.21
N LEU A 155 11.43 50.73 49.32
CA LEU A 155 11.34 49.39 49.91
C LEU A 155 12.25 48.38 49.19
N LYS A 156 12.25 48.39 47.87
CA LYS A 156 13.14 47.53 47.06
C LYS A 156 14.62 47.89 47.28
N ASP A 157 14.95 49.17 47.35
CA ASP A 157 16.30 49.65 47.63
C ASP A 157 16.75 49.23 49.03
N ILE A 158 15.87 49.32 50.05
CA ILE A 158 16.15 48.82 51.42
C ILE A 158 16.44 47.33 51.36
N MET A 159 15.52 46.52 50.82
CA MET A 159 15.65 45.07 50.73
C MET A 159 16.91 44.64 49.97
N THR A 160 17.28 45.37 48.91
CA THR A 160 18.51 45.10 48.14
C THR A 160 19.75 45.46 48.94
N THR A 161 19.74 46.60 49.65
CA THR A 161 20.88 47.08 50.47
C THR A 161 21.22 46.09 51.60
N VAL A 162 20.20 45.42 52.13
CA VAL A 162 20.36 44.40 53.19
C VAL A 162 20.43 42.98 52.64
N SER A 163 20.64 42.81 51.33
CA SER A 163 20.75 41.50 50.65
C SER A 163 19.56 40.56 50.92
N GLY A 164 18.36 41.13 51.09
CA GLY A 164 17.13 40.40 51.40
C GLY A 164 17.04 39.87 52.84
N GLN A 165 17.92 40.32 53.73
CA GLN A 165 17.86 40.07 55.18
C GLN A 165 16.78 40.93 55.84
N PHE A 166 16.24 40.44 56.95
CA PHE A 166 15.30 41.14 57.85
C PHE A 166 13.94 41.58 57.28
N ILE A 167 13.78 42.01 56.02
CA ILE A 167 12.48 42.38 55.45
C ILE A 167 12.05 41.34 54.41
N ILE A 168 10.84 40.81 54.56
CA ILE A 168 10.20 39.92 53.59
C ILE A 168 9.06 40.65 52.91
N TYR A 169 9.01 40.52 51.58
CA TYR A 169 7.84 40.84 50.77
C TYR A 169 7.02 39.58 50.56
N ASN A 170 5.74 39.62 50.90
CA ASN A 170 4.80 38.53 50.69
C ASN A 170 3.98 38.80 49.42
N ASP A 171 4.31 38.07 48.34
CA ASP A 171 3.62 38.17 47.05
C ASP A 171 2.11 37.89 47.14
N GLY A 172 1.67 37.09 48.12
CA GLY A 172 0.28 36.67 48.26
C GLY A 172 -0.66 37.76 48.78
N ASN A 173 -0.13 38.76 49.49
CA ASN A 173 -0.93 39.85 50.07
C ASN A 173 -0.31 41.25 49.88
N ASN A 174 0.80 41.35 49.13
CA ASN A 174 1.53 42.59 48.86
C ASN A 174 2.06 43.32 50.11
N GLN A 175 2.24 42.60 51.22
CA GLN A 175 2.72 43.18 52.48
C GLN A 175 4.22 42.98 52.69
N TYR A 176 4.81 43.93 53.43
CA TYR A 176 6.20 43.92 53.87
C TYR A 176 6.24 43.78 55.40
N TYR A 177 7.07 42.87 55.91
CA TYR A 177 7.24 42.70 57.36
C TYR A 177 8.68 42.36 57.73
N ILE A 178 9.03 42.60 59.00
CA ILE A 178 10.34 42.26 59.54
C ILE A 178 10.35 40.79 60.02
N ASP A 179 11.20 39.95 59.41
CA ASP A 179 11.53 38.60 59.85
C ASP A 179 12.82 38.62 60.69
N VAL A 180 12.67 38.30 61.97
CA VAL A 180 13.76 38.32 62.95
C VAL A 180 14.69 37.09 62.85
N ASP A 181 14.35 36.07 62.06
CA ASP A 181 15.10 34.80 61.95
C ASP A 181 15.92 34.68 60.66
N LYS A 182 15.73 35.58 59.69
CA LYS A 182 16.43 35.57 58.40
C LYS A 182 17.73 36.39 58.43
N ILE A 183 18.77 35.84 59.08
CA ILE A 183 20.04 36.54 59.40
C ILE A 183 21.29 35.96 58.69
N VAL A 184 21.20 34.84 57.93
CA VAL A 184 22.38 34.16 57.35
C VAL A 184 22.65 34.56 55.89
N ASP A 185 23.83 35.12 55.62
CA ASP A 185 24.35 35.37 54.27
C ASP A 185 25.10 34.15 53.73
N TYR A 186 24.40 33.32 52.95
CA TYR A 186 25.00 32.13 52.33
C TYR A 186 26.01 32.46 51.23
N ASP A 187 25.84 33.57 50.51
CA ASP A 187 26.76 33.94 49.43
C ASP A 187 28.12 34.35 49.98
N GLU A 188 28.13 35.09 51.10
CA GLU A 188 29.37 35.46 51.78
C GLU A 188 30.07 34.24 52.40
N LYS A 189 29.33 33.31 53.00
CA LYS A 189 29.91 32.04 53.49
C LYS A 189 30.53 31.21 52.36
N ILE A 190 29.87 31.14 51.20
CA ILE A 190 30.41 30.47 50.01
C ILE A 190 31.69 31.15 49.54
N LYS A 191 31.73 32.49 49.45
CA LYS A 191 32.92 33.25 49.04
C LYS A 191 34.10 33.02 49.99
N GLN A 192 33.86 33.05 51.30
CA GLN A 192 34.89 32.79 52.30
C GLN A 192 35.45 31.38 52.15
N LYS A 193 34.60 30.36 52.02
CA LYS A 193 35.04 28.99 51.79
C LYS A 193 35.78 28.84 50.45
N ALA A 194 35.33 29.51 49.39
CA ALA A 194 35.97 29.50 48.07
C ALA A 194 37.40 30.06 48.12
N SER A 195 37.65 31.10 48.91
CA SER A 195 38.97 31.75 49.03
C SER A 195 40.06 30.86 49.63
N ILE A 196 39.69 29.78 50.33
CA ILE A 196 40.61 28.84 50.98
C ILE A 196 40.60 27.44 50.36
N MET A 197 39.93 27.26 49.21
CA MET A 197 39.90 25.95 48.54
C MET A 197 41.22 25.63 47.87
N ALA A 198 41.67 24.39 48.03
CA ALA A 198 42.86 23.90 47.35
C ALA A 198 42.55 23.53 45.89
N ASP A 199 43.52 23.70 45.00
CA ASP A 199 43.38 23.39 43.56
C ASP A 199 42.98 21.92 43.30
N GLY A 200 43.44 20.98 44.14
CA GLY A 200 43.02 19.57 44.08
C GLY A 200 41.52 19.36 44.32
N GLU A 201 40.91 20.15 45.21
CA GLU A 201 39.46 20.11 45.44
C GLU A 201 38.71 20.69 44.22
N LEU A 202 39.23 21.77 43.62
CA LEU A 202 38.66 22.35 42.41
C LEU A 202 38.69 21.36 41.24
N ASN A 203 39.80 20.62 41.07
CA ASN A 203 39.92 19.57 40.05
C ASN A 203 38.87 18.46 40.23
N ARG A 204 38.61 18.02 41.47
CA ARG A 204 37.59 17.00 41.77
C ARG A 204 36.19 17.45 41.33
N TYR A 205 35.80 18.68 41.66
CA TYR A 205 34.51 19.22 41.26
C TYR A 205 34.44 19.58 39.76
N PHE A 206 35.57 19.93 39.13
CA PHE A 206 35.64 20.10 37.68
C PHE A 206 35.28 18.80 36.94
N TYR A 207 35.80 17.65 37.38
CA TYR A 207 35.45 16.37 36.79
C TYR A 207 33.97 16.01 36.95
N ASP A 208 33.32 16.36 38.06
CA ASP A 208 31.85 16.22 38.20
C ASP A 208 31.11 17.06 37.15
N VAL A 209 31.57 18.29 36.88
CA VAL A 209 30.98 19.14 35.84
C VAL A 209 31.20 18.54 34.44
N VAL A 210 32.42 18.10 34.11
CA VAL A 210 32.73 17.48 32.81
C VAL A 210 31.93 16.19 32.63
N TYR A 211 31.87 15.32 33.65
CA TYR A 211 31.08 14.10 33.63
C TYR A 211 29.62 14.38 33.28
N ARG A 212 29.03 15.44 33.85
CA ARG A 212 27.65 15.84 33.54
C ARG A 212 27.49 16.43 32.13
N CYS A 213 28.52 17.06 31.57
CA CYS A 213 28.50 17.55 30.19
C CYS A 213 28.55 16.43 29.15
N LEU A 214 29.00 15.23 29.53
CA LEU A 214 28.99 14.06 28.65
C LEU A 214 27.60 13.45 28.48
N GLU A 215 26.63 13.84 29.32
CA GLU A 215 25.22 13.41 29.24
C GLU A 215 25.02 11.88 29.16
N TRP A 216 25.88 11.15 29.87
CA TRP A 216 25.91 9.70 29.92
C TRP A 216 25.67 9.13 31.34
N ASP A 217 25.52 7.82 31.43
CA ASP A 217 25.27 7.05 32.66
C ASP A 217 26.42 6.07 33.00
N ALA A 218 27.62 6.34 32.48
CA ALA A 218 28.79 5.48 32.65
C ALA A 218 29.23 5.39 34.12
N LYS A 219 29.31 4.17 34.65
CA LYS A 219 29.82 3.94 36.02
C LYS A 219 31.34 3.93 36.02
N GLN A 220 31.93 4.30 37.15
CA GLN A 220 33.37 4.13 37.37
C GLN A 220 33.74 2.66 37.18
N TYR A 221 34.64 2.40 36.23
CA TYR A 221 35.13 1.07 35.90
C TYR A 221 36.03 0.52 37.02
N VAL A 222 36.88 1.38 37.58
CA VAL A 222 37.76 1.05 38.70
C VAL A 222 37.28 1.79 39.94
N THR A 223 37.03 1.06 41.03
CA THR A 223 36.58 1.62 42.31
C THR A 223 37.52 2.72 42.78
N ASN A 224 36.96 3.88 43.15
CA ASN A 224 37.68 5.08 43.61
C ASN A 224 38.50 5.83 42.55
N PHE A 225 38.48 5.41 41.28
CA PHE A 225 39.10 6.16 40.19
C PHE A 225 38.03 6.64 39.20
N ASN A 226 38.23 7.82 38.63
CA ASN A 226 37.34 8.35 37.60
C ASN A 226 37.75 7.82 36.22
N ILE A 227 37.71 6.50 36.08
CA ILE A 227 38.03 5.77 34.85
C ILE A 227 36.73 5.16 34.34
N TYR A 228 36.44 5.33 33.06
CA TYR A 228 35.20 4.89 32.43
C TYR A 228 35.51 4.12 31.15
N GLU A 229 34.85 2.98 30.94
CA GLU A 229 34.86 2.33 29.62
C GLU A 229 34.22 3.26 28.59
N TYR A 230 34.82 3.33 27.40
CA TYR A 230 34.48 4.31 26.39
C TYR A 230 34.39 3.70 25.00
N ASP A 231 33.22 3.87 24.36
CA ASP A 231 33.02 3.53 22.96
C ASP A 231 33.23 4.78 22.10
N LEU A 232 34.33 4.84 21.36
CA LEU A 232 34.64 5.93 20.44
C LEU A 232 34.34 5.50 19.01
N ASN A 233 33.49 6.24 18.30
CA ASN A 233 33.26 5.97 16.88
C ASN A 233 34.45 6.46 16.04
N TRP A 234 35.06 5.56 15.28
CA TRP A 234 36.11 5.87 14.32
C TRP A 234 35.50 6.54 13.08
N ASP A 235 35.70 7.85 12.96
CA ASP A 235 34.95 8.73 12.05
C ASP A 235 35.12 8.33 10.57
N SER A 236 36.32 7.93 10.15
CA SER A 236 36.58 7.52 8.76
C SER A 236 36.02 6.14 8.40
N HIS A 237 35.72 5.29 9.39
CA HIS A 237 35.25 3.92 9.20
C HIS A 237 33.82 3.67 9.66
N ASN A 238 33.18 4.64 10.33
CA ASN A 238 31.84 4.52 10.91
C ASN A 238 31.68 3.31 11.87
N MET A 239 32.77 2.80 12.44
CA MET A 239 32.78 1.69 13.39
C MET A 239 33.34 2.16 14.72
N PHE A 240 32.76 1.72 15.83
CA PHE A 240 33.32 2.06 17.13
C PHE A 240 34.54 1.20 17.51
N ARG A 241 35.38 1.78 18.36
CA ARG A 241 36.49 1.14 19.06
C ARG A 241 36.25 1.26 20.55
N GLU A 242 36.79 0.32 21.30
CA GLU A 242 36.67 0.28 22.75
C GLU A 242 37.95 0.82 23.39
N GLY A 243 37.80 1.70 24.37
CA GLY A 243 38.89 2.35 25.08
C GLY A 243 38.48 2.77 26.47
N TYR A 244 39.26 3.67 27.07
CA TYR A 244 38.97 4.24 28.38
C TYR A 244 39.03 5.77 28.34
N LEU A 245 38.18 6.40 29.15
CA LEU A 245 38.23 7.83 29.48
C LEU A 245 38.70 7.99 30.93
N PHE A 246 39.76 8.78 31.13
CA PHE A 246 40.33 9.13 32.43
C PHE A 246 40.00 10.57 32.77
N MET A 247 39.44 10.78 33.96
CA MET A 247 39.24 12.09 34.58
C MET A 247 40.04 12.17 35.88
N GLY A 248 41.36 12.07 35.74
CA GLY A 248 42.29 11.82 36.84
C GLY A 248 43.74 12.03 36.38
N LEU A 249 44.71 11.58 37.17
CA LEU A 249 46.12 11.73 36.80
C LEU A 249 46.52 10.69 35.74
N PRO A 250 47.34 11.04 34.73
CA PRO A 250 47.80 10.13 33.66
C PRO A 250 48.45 8.83 34.12
N GLY A 251 49.05 8.80 35.32
CA GLY A 251 49.66 7.59 35.89
C GLY A 251 48.66 6.48 36.21
N GLU A 252 47.36 6.75 36.12
CA GLU A 252 46.28 5.80 36.42
C GLU A 252 46.04 4.77 35.31
N ARG A 253 46.71 4.83 34.14
CA ARG A 253 46.54 3.82 33.06
C ARG A 253 46.76 2.39 33.56
N SER A 254 47.76 2.16 34.41
CA SER A 254 48.09 0.81 34.90
C SER A 254 47.00 0.18 35.77
N THR A 255 46.03 0.97 36.27
CA THR A 255 44.92 0.47 37.07
C THR A 255 43.72 0.03 36.21
N ALA A 256 43.67 0.45 34.94
CA ALA A 256 42.66 0.01 33.97
C ALA A 256 43.18 -1.22 33.22
N GLN A 257 42.64 -2.40 33.57
CA GLN A 257 42.90 -3.66 32.87
C GLN A 257 41.58 -4.25 32.40
N PRO A 258 41.54 -4.85 31.20
CA PRO A 258 42.65 -5.13 30.27
C PRO A 258 43.08 -3.90 29.47
N GLU A 259 44.15 -4.04 28.69
CA GLU A 259 44.46 -3.05 27.66
C GLU A 259 43.38 -2.98 26.57
N ARG A 260 43.10 -1.77 26.07
CA ARG A 260 42.05 -1.47 25.08
C ARG A 260 42.66 -0.68 23.91
N ASP A 261 41.84 -0.28 22.93
CA ASP A 261 42.37 0.31 21.70
C ASP A 261 42.84 1.76 21.84
N PHE A 262 42.31 2.52 22.80
CA PHE A 262 42.71 3.91 23.01
C PHE A 262 42.43 4.38 24.45
N TYR A 263 43.04 5.50 24.81
CA TYR A 263 42.97 6.13 26.13
C TYR A 263 42.79 7.64 25.97
N ILE A 264 41.66 8.18 26.43
CA ILE A 264 41.36 9.62 26.42
C ILE A 264 41.57 10.15 27.84
N HIS A 265 42.37 11.20 28.01
CA HIS A 265 42.64 11.82 29.30
C HIS A 265 42.09 13.25 29.34
N ILE A 266 41.13 13.52 30.23
CA ILE A 266 40.77 14.88 30.61
C ILE A 266 41.71 15.32 31.72
N MET A 267 42.57 16.28 31.43
CA MET A 267 43.63 16.71 32.34
C MET A 267 43.08 17.66 33.42
N PRO A 268 43.66 17.63 34.63
CA PRO A 268 43.26 18.54 35.71
C PRO A 268 43.60 19.99 35.33
N PRO A 269 42.64 20.93 35.43
CA PRO A 269 42.87 22.32 35.02
C PRO A 269 43.78 23.13 35.94
N TYR A 270 43.98 22.73 37.20
CA TYR A 270 44.68 23.53 38.22
C TYR A 270 45.89 22.83 38.84
N ASP A 271 46.57 21.93 38.12
CA ASP A 271 47.75 21.24 38.66
C ASP A 271 49.02 22.12 38.61
N ALA A 272 49.46 22.62 39.77
CA ALA A 272 50.61 23.51 39.91
C ALA A 272 51.98 22.82 39.68
N ALA A 273 52.06 21.49 39.82
CA ALA A 273 53.32 20.74 39.70
C ALA A 273 53.68 20.35 38.26
N GLY A 274 52.73 20.49 37.33
CA GLY A 274 52.88 20.04 35.94
C GLY A 274 52.82 18.51 35.83
N THR A 275 51.80 17.99 35.16
CA THR A 275 51.63 16.55 35.01
C THR A 275 52.50 15.98 33.88
N THR A 276 53.40 15.06 34.20
CA THR A 276 54.21 14.36 33.18
C THR A 276 53.37 13.27 32.50
N VAL A 277 53.29 13.31 31.17
CA VAL A 277 52.51 12.38 30.33
C VAL A 277 53.43 11.54 29.44
N GLN A 278 53.09 10.26 29.21
CA GLN A 278 53.91 9.34 28.41
C GLN A 278 53.84 9.65 26.91
N ASN A 279 52.72 10.22 26.43
CA ASN A 279 52.47 10.52 25.01
C ASN A 279 52.55 9.30 24.10
N LEU A 280 51.91 8.19 24.50
CA LEU A 280 51.82 6.99 23.66
C LEU A 280 50.90 7.24 22.45
N GLN A 281 51.02 6.41 21.41
CA GLN A 281 50.29 6.61 20.15
C GLN A 281 48.78 6.32 20.27
N ASP A 282 48.38 5.63 21.33
CA ASP A 282 47.01 5.29 21.70
C ASP A 282 46.42 6.23 22.77
N GLU A 283 47.14 7.29 23.14
CA GLU A 283 46.74 8.25 24.17
C GLU A 283 46.49 9.65 23.61
N VAL A 284 45.38 10.27 23.99
CA VAL A 284 45.10 11.69 23.72
C VAL A 284 44.81 12.43 25.02
N TYR A 285 45.36 13.62 25.16
CA TYR A 285 45.23 14.42 26.38
C TYR A 285 44.52 15.74 26.08
N LEU A 286 43.46 16.03 26.82
CA LEU A 286 42.65 17.23 26.69
C LEU A 286 42.92 18.15 27.87
N TYR A 287 43.58 19.27 27.60
CA TYR A 287 43.91 20.30 28.59
C TYR A 287 42.90 21.42 28.54
N PHE A 288 42.13 21.59 29.62
CA PHE A 288 41.18 22.69 29.73
C PHE A 288 41.89 24.03 29.91
N LYS A 289 41.50 25.04 29.12
CA LYS A 289 41.96 26.41 29.23
C LYS A 289 41.06 27.18 30.19
N SER A 290 41.38 27.11 31.47
CA SER A 290 40.63 27.84 32.49
C SER A 290 40.86 29.35 32.37
N THR A 291 39.76 30.11 32.40
CA THR A 291 39.77 31.57 32.51
C THR A 291 39.60 31.97 33.98
N ASP A 292 40.00 33.18 34.35
CA ASP A 292 39.83 33.67 35.73
C ASP A 292 38.36 33.63 36.17
N GLU A 293 37.44 34.01 35.27
CA GLU A 293 36.00 33.93 35.51
C GLU A 293 35.55 32.48 35.74
N PHE A 294 36.01 31.53 34.92
CA PHE A 294 35.64 30.13 35.10
C PHE A 294 36.18 29.58 36.42
N ARG A 295 37.44 29.91 36.77
CA ARG A 295 38.05 29.52 38.04
C ARG A 295 37.30 30.07 39.24
N GLU A 296 36.86 31.32 39.19
CA GLU A 296 36.06 31.94 40.25
C GLU A 296 34.73 31.19 40.45
N VAL A 297 33.96 30.97 39.37
CA VAL A 297 32.68 30.27 39.43
C VAL A 297 32.86 28.81 39.88
N MET A 298 33.95 28.16 39.45
CA MET A 298 34.34 26.82 39.88
C MET A 298 34.64 26.79 41.38
N GLY A 299 35.34 27.79 41.91
CA GLY A 299 35.61 27.96 43.34
C GLY A 299 34.33 28.12 44.16
N LEU A 300 33.41 28.98 43.71
CA LEU A 300 32.10 29.15 44.36
C LEU A 300 31.29 27.85 44.33
N TYR A 301 31.30 27.13 43.21
CA TYR A 301 30.58 25.86 43.07
C TYR A 301 31.14 24.79 44.01
N ALA A 302 32.45 24.64 44.03
CA ALA A 302 33.14 23.69 44.88
C ALA A 302 32.90 24.02 46.37
N ALA A 303 32.93 25.31 46.74
CA ALA A 303 32.66 25.79 48.09
C ALA A 303 31.22 25.53 48.53
N ALA A 304 30.24 25.82 47.66
CA ALA A 304 28.84 25.56 47.93
C ALA A 304 28.56 24.07 48.15
N ASN A 305 29.13 23.18 47.34
CA ASN A 305 29.00 21.74 47.56
C ASN A 305 29.70 21.27 48.84
N SER A 306 30.88 21.80 49.13
CA SER A 306 31.62 21.47 50.36
C SER A 306 30.81 21.89 51.60
N LEU A 307 30.25 23.10 51.62
CA LEU A 307 29.40 23.59 52.71
C LEU A 307 28.10 22.78 52.82
N ALA A 308 27.48 22.39 51.70
CA ALA A 308 26.30 21.54 51.71
C ALA A 308 26.56 20.15 52.32
N GLN A 309 27.76 19.59 52.15
CA GLN A 309 28.10 18.27 52.72
C GLN A 309 28.18 18.29 54.25
N ILE A 310 28.52 19.43 54.85
CA ILE A 310 28.69 19.59 56.30
C ILE A 310 27.53 20.33 56.98
N SER A 311 26.49 20.69 56.23
CA SER A 311 25.30 21.39 56.73
C SER A 311 24.10 20.45 56.78
N GLU A 312 23.08 20.82 57.57
CA GLU A 312 21.82 20.07 57.70
C GLU A 312 20.61 20.99 57.51
N GLY A 313 19.44 20.39 57.26
CA GLY A 313 18.17 21.12 57.13
C GLY A 313 18.18 22.24 56.08
N LYS A 314 17.60 23.39 56.41
CA LYS A 314 17.40 24.53 55.50
C LYS A 314 18.72 25.11 54.95
N ASP A 315 19.80 25.07 55.74
CA ASP A 315 21.12 25.56 55.33
C ASP A 315 21.71 24.68 54.22
N LYS A 316 21.58 23.35 54.36
CA LYS A 316 21.99 22.39 53.33
C LYS A 316 21.25 22.64 52.02
N ASP A 317 19.93 22.81 52.09
CA ASP A 317 19.11 23.06 50.90
C ASP A 317 19.49 24.38 50.23
N ALA A 318 19.78 25.43 51.00
CA ALA A 318 20.25 26.71 50.48
C ALA A 318 21.58 26.57 49.72
N TYR A 319 22.58 25.88 50.29
CA TYR A 319 23.85 25.64 49.61
C TYR A 319 23.71 24.76 48.37
N LEU A 320 22.87 23.71 48.41
CA LEU A 320 22.61 22.85 47.25
C LEU A 320 21.92 23.61 46.11
N ASN A 321 20.99 24.52 46.43
CA ASN A 321 20.35 25.37 45.43
C ASN A 321 21.37 26.30 44.75
N LYS A 322 22.25 26.94 45.53
CA LYS A 322 23.35 27.77 45.00
C LYS A 322 24.32 26.95 44.16
N ALA A 323 24.74 25.77 44.64
CA ALA A 323 25.58 24.85 43.89
C ALA A 323 24.94 24.45 42.55
N ASN A 324 23.63 24.18 42.52
CA ASN A 324 22.92 23.86 41.28
C ASN A 324 22.87 25.03 40.28
N MET A 325 22.70 26.27 40.75
CA MET A 325 22.75 27.46 39.87
C MET A 325 24.15 27.62 39.25
N LEU A 326 25.20 27.52 40.08
CA LEU A 326 26.59 27.62 39.63
C LEU A 326 26.96 26.48 38.66
N ARG A 327 26.50 25.25 38.94
CA ARG A 327 26.64 24.09 38.04
C ARG A 327 26.05 24.35 36.66
N LYS A 328 24.82 24.87 36.59
CA LYS A 328 24.17 25.21 35.31
C LYS A 328 24.98 26.23 34.53
N ARG A 329 25.55 27.23 35.21
CA ARG A 329 26.45 28.23 34.59
C ARG A 329 27.73 27.59 34.05
N LEU A 330 28.37 26.69 34.81
CA LEU A 330 29.59 25.99 34.40
C LEU A 330 29.34 25.05 33.20
N ILE A 331 28.26 24.26 33.22
CA ILE A 331 27.86 23.39 32.10
C ILE A 331 27.56 24.24 30.85
N LYS A 332 26.83 25.34 31.01
CA LYS A 332 26.54 26.27 29.91
C LYS A 332 27.83 26.81 29.30
N TYR A 333 28.78 27.25 30.13
CA TYR A 333 30.08 27.74 29.68
C TYR A 333 30.83 26.67 28.87
N LEU A 334 30.93 25.44 29.39
CA LEU A 334 31.63 24.36 28.68
C LEU A 334 30.94 24.01 27.35
N SER A 335 29.62 24.00 27.30
CA SER A 335 28.85 23.70 26.10
C SER A 335 28.96 24.79 25.02
N GLU A 336 28.96 26.06 25.42
CA GLU A 336 29.11 27.22 24.53
C GLU A 336 30.55 27.35 24.00
N ASN A 337 31.55 26.96 24.81
CA ASN A 337 32.97 27.09 24.47
C ASN A 337 33.66 25.76 24.08
N LYS A 338 32.91 24.67 23.90
CA LYS A 338 33.45 23.30 23.65
C LYS A 338 34.51 23.21 22.54
N ASN A 339 34.43 24.04 21.51
CA ASN A 339 35.36 24.06 20.37
C ASN A 339 36.66 24.82 20.66
N THR A 340 36.72 25.60 21.74
CA THR A 340 37.83 26.51 22.04
C THR A 340 38.39 26.34 23.43
N CYS A 341 37.66 25.75 24.38
CA CYS A 341 38.05 25.66 25.78
C CYS A 341 39.04 24.52 26.11
N PHE A 342 39.41 23.70 25.14
CA PHE A 342 40.43 22.66 25.29
C PHE A 342 41.57 22.84 24.28
N ASP A 343 42.77 22.47 24.71
CA ASP A 343 43.88 22.12 23.82
C ASP A 343 44.05 20.59 23.82
N VAL A 344 44.32 20.02 22.66
CA VAL A 344 44.51 18.59 22.45
C VAL A 344 46.01 18.32 22.28
N VAL A 345 46.55 17.44 23.11
CA VAL A 345 47.94 16.98 23.01
C VAL A 345 47.96 15.53 22.55
N TYR A 346 48.70 15.29 21.46
CA TYR A 346 48.88 13.97 20.86
C TYR A 346 50.28 13.86 20.26
N LYS A 347 50.98 12.73 20.47
CA LYS A 347 52.36 12.52 20.00
C LYS A 347 53.29 13.73 20.30
N LYS A 348 53.20 14.30 21.51
CA LYS A 348 53.94 15.49 21.97
C LYS A 348 53.64 16.80 21.21
N GLN A 349 52.63 16.83 20.34
CA GLN A 349 52.17 18.05 19.69
C GLN A 349 50.92 18.58 20.37
N LYS A 350 50.96 19.86 20.76
CA LYS A 350 49.81 20.57 21.32
C LYS A 350 49.12 21.37 20.21
N ARG A 351 47.82 21.16 20.03
CA ARG A 351 46.98 21.87 19.05
C ARG A 351 45.73 22.38 19.72
N GLN A 352 45.15 23.46 19.20
CA GLN A 352 43.85 23.92 19.70
C GLN A 352 42.75 22.96 19.24
N MET A 353 41.70 22.79 20.05
CA MET A 353 40.55 21.94 19.71
C MET A 353 40.00 22.26 18.30
N ILE A 354 39.81 23.53 17.97
CA ILE A 354 39.31 23.97 16.65
C ILE A 354 40.20 23.54 15.47
N GLU A 355 41.52 23.48 15.67
CA GLU A 355 42.48 23.04 14.64
C GLU A 355 42.39 21.54 14.41
N VAL A 356 42.19 20.76 15.49
CA VAL A 356 42.00 19.31 15.42
C VAL A 356 40.71 18.96 14.68
N LEU A 357 39.64 19.71 14.93
CA LEU A 357 38.33 19.49 14.30
C LEU A 357 38.31 19.80 12.79
N LYS A 358 39.31 20.52 12.25
CA LYS A 358 39.48 20.78 10.80
C LYS A 358 38.20 21.23 10.09
N GLY A 359 37.40 22.09 10.71
CA GLY A 359 36.13 22.59 10.15
C GLY A 359 34.95 21.61 10.17
N ARG A 360 35.09 20.43 10.81
CA ARG A 360 34.01 19.43 10.96
C ARG A 360 33.10 19.68 12.17
N TYR A 361 33.27 20.79 12.88
CA TYR A 361 32.40 21.15 14.00
C TYR A 361 31.03 21.63 13.48
N LYS A 362 29.95 21.29 14.20
CA LYS A 362 28.59 21.79 13.92
C LYS A 362 28.00 22.43 15.16
N THR A 363 27.10 23.39 14.98
CA THR A 363 26.49 24.18 16.07
C THR A 363 25.68 23.29 17.03
N ASP A 364 25.08 22.24 16.50
CA ASP A 364 24.25 21.27 17.20
C ASP A 364 25.02 20.13 17.89
N LEU A 365 26.35 20.04 17.72
CA LEU A 365 27.14 19.03 18.42
C LEU A 365 27.04 19.22 19.94
N THR A 366 26.83 18.13 20.67
CA THR A 366 26.95 18.14 22.12
C THR A 366 28.41 18.30 22.53
N PHE A 367 28.64 18.54 23.83
CA PHE A 367 29.99 18.54 24.38
C PHE A 367 30.67 17.19 24.13
N LYS A 368 29.96 16.07 24.40
CA LYS A 368 30.48 14.72 24.14
C LYS A 368 30.84 14.52 22.67
N ASP A 369 29.96 14.88 21.74
CA ASP A 369 30.23 14.69 20.30
C ASP A 369 31.49 15.42 19.83
N THR A 370 31.78 16.57 20.44
CA THR A 370 32.98 17.36 20.13
C THR A 370 34.25 16.66 20.63
N ILE A 371 34.21 16.13 21.86
CA ILE A 371 35.32 15.35 22.44
C ILE A 371 35.54 14.07 21.64
N ASP A 372 34.47 13.33 21.30
CA ASP A 372 34.52 12.13 20.48
C ASP A 372 35.14 12.44 19.11
N LEU A 373 34.65 13.47 18.41
CA LEU A 373 35.15 13.82 17.09
C LEU A 373 36.62 14.20 17.14
N ALA A 374 37.03 15.01 18.12
CA ALA A 374 38.43 15.40 18.28
C ALA A 374 39.35 14.20 18.58
N ALA A 375 38.94 13.32 19.49
CA ALA A 375 39.68 12.09 19.80
C ALA A 375 39.76 11.17 18.58
N SER A 376 38.64 10.97 17.88
CA SER A 376 38.56 10.11 16.69
C SER A 376 39.45 10.60 15.54
N LEU A 377 39.43 11.90 15.25
CA LEU A 377 40.32 12.51 14.25
C LEU A 377 41.80 12.44 14.65
N THR A 378 42.08 12.47 15.95
CA THR A 378 43.44 12.35 16.49
C THR A 378 43.97 10.92 16.35
N PHE A 379 43.13 9.92 16.64
CA PHE A 379 43.49 8.50 16.56
C PHE A 379 43.41 7.90 15.15
N ASP A 380 42.89 8.62 14.16
CA ASP A 380 42.63 8.09 12.81
C ASP A 380 43.88 7.43 12.18
N GLU A 381 45.05 8.08 12.23
CA GLU A 381 46.30 7.52 11.72
C GLU A 381 46.71 6.24 12.47
N TYR A 382 46.55 6.24 13.80
CA TYR A 382 46.88 5.10 14.65
C TYR A 382 45.96 3.91 14.38
N PHE A 383 44.64 4.13 14.28
CA PHE A 383 43.69 3.07 13.95
C PHE A 383 43.91 2.52 12.55
N ASN A 384 44.21 3.35 11.55
CA ASN A 384 44.56 2.89 10.20
C ASN A 384 45.85 2.06 10.20
N THR A 385 46.82 2.41 11.04
CA THR A 385 48.07 1.63 11.16
C THR A 385 47.83 0.28 11.84
N LYS A 386 47.00 0.26 12.89
CA LYS A 386 46.66 -0.96 13.64
C LYS A 386 45.73 -1.88 12.85
N TYR A 387 44.82 -1.32 12.05
CA TYR A 387 43.79 -2.05 11.30
C TYR A 387 43.73 -1.59 9.83
N PRO A 388 44.77 -1.87 9.02
CA PRO A 388 44.90 -1.32 7.67
C PRO A 388 43.80 -1.80 6.70
N ASP A 389 43.22 -2.98 6.95
CA ASP A 389 42.22 -3.57 6.07
C ASP A 389 40.79 -3.54 6.62
N PHE A 390 40.55 -2.86 7.75
CA PHE A 390 39.27 -2.88 8.44
C PHE A 390 38.11 -2.34 7.56
N PRO A 391 36.89 -2.87 7.66
CA PRO A 391 35.76 -2.42 6.87
C PRO A 391 35.34 -0.99 7.19
N VAL A 392 35.09 -0.20 6.14
CA VAL A 392 34.45 1.11 6.22
C VAL A 392 32.94 0.92 6.12
N MET A 393 32.24 1.15 7.23
CA MET A 393 30.80 0.96 7.31
C MET A 393 30.03 2.08 6.61
N LYS A 394 29.00 1.72 5.84
CA LYS A 394 28.06 2.67 5.21
C LYS A 394 27.07 3.26 6.20
N THR A 395 26.90 2.61 7.35
CA THR A 395 26.06 3.04 8.46
C THR A 395 26.91 3.16 9.72
N LYS A 396 26.67 4.19 10.54
CA LYS A 396 27.35 4.35 11.84
C LYS A 396 26.99 3.21 12.78
N ILE A 397 27.97 2.37 13.09
CA ILE A 397 27.84 1.26 14.03
C ILE A 397 28.23 1.74 15.44
N THR A 398 27.37 1.41 16.39
CA THR A 398 27.52 1.68 17.83
C THR A 398 27.26 0.39 18.58
N ARG A 399 27.73 0.30 19.83
CA ARG A 399 27.45 -0.84 20.70
C ARG A 399 25.95 -1.20 20.77
N ARG A 400 25.08 -0.19 20.76
CA ARG A 400 23.61 -0.36 20.85
C ARG A 400 22.97 -0.99 19.60
N ASN A 401 23.44 -0.64 18.41
CA ASN A 401 22.82 -1.10 17.15
C ASN A 401 23.59 -2.25 16.46
N MET A 402 24.77 -2.61 16.96
CA MET A 402 25.67 -3.59 16.33
C MET A 402 25.00 -4.94 16.08
N ALA A 403 24.32 -5.50 17.09
CA ALA A 403 23.67 -6.80 16.98
C ALA A 403 22.53 -6.80 15.96
N ASP A 404 21.70 -5.76 15.96
CA ASP A 404 20.59 -5.61 15.02
C ASP A 404 21.10 -5.43 13.58
N CYS A 405 22.14 -4.62 13.38
CA CYS A 405 22.81 -4.46 12.09
C CYS A 405 23.34 -5.79 11.56
N ALA A 406 24.02 -6.59 12.40
CA ALA A 406 24.55 -7.89 12.02
C ALA A 406 23.42 -8.87 11.66
N ARG A 407 22.37 -8.98 12.50
CA ARG A 407 21.22 -9.84 12.23
C ARG A 407 20.51 -9.50 10.92
N ALA A 408 20.29 -8.20 10.66
CA ALA A 408 19.70 -7.74 9.41
C ALA A 408 20.53 -8.18 8.20
N ALA A 409 21.86 -8.09 8.28
CA ALA A 409 22.75 -8.53 7.22
C ALA A 409 22.65 -10.05 6.96
N PHE A 410 22.55 -10.88 8.00
CA PHE A 410 22.41 -12.33 7.85
C PHE A 410 21.08 -12.69 7.17
N ASP A 411 20.00 -12.06 7.60
CA ASP A 411 18.64 -12.27 7.07
C ASP A 411 18.52 -11.89 5.58
N HIS A 412 19.41 -11.02 5.08
CA HIS A 412 19.47 -10.67 3.66
C HIS A 412 19.68 -11.91 2.77
N PHE A 413 20.50 -12.87 3.20
CA PHE A 413 20.78 -14.10 2.45
C PHE A 413 19.57 -15.04 2.36
N ALA A 414 18.58 -14.87 3.25
CA ALA A 414 17.29 -15.55 3.20
C ALA A 414 16.22 -14.81 2.37
N GLY A 415 16.59 -13.71 1.72
CA GLY A 415 15.70 -12.87 0.92
C GLY A 415 15.05 -11.69 1.66
N ARG A 416 15.33 -11.48 2.95
CA ARG A 416 14.80 -10.34 3.72
C ARG A 416 15.65 -9.09 3.50
N LYS A 417 15.37 -8.37 2.42
CA LYS A 417 16.11 -7.16 2.02
C LYS A 417 15.58 -5.92 2.74
N THR A 418 16.45 -5.20 3.44
CA THR A 418 16.17 -3.90 4.08
C THR A 418 17.30 -2.92 3.75
N GLN A 419 17.07 -1.61 3.91
CA GLN A 419 18.12 -0.61 3.69
C GLN A 419 19.34 -0.85 4.59
N GLN A 420 19.10 -1.22 5.85
CA GLN A 420 20.14 -1.57 6.81
C GLN A 420 20.95 -2.79 6.37
N SER A 421 20.28 -3.87 5.91
CA SER A 421 20.99 -5.08 5.47
C SER A 421 21.80 -4.84 4.21
N THR A 422 21.27 -4.09 3.25
CA THR A 422 21.99 -3.66 2.04
C THR A 422 23.24 -2.84 2.39
N ALA A 423 23.12 -1.85 3.28
CA ALA A 423 24.25 -1.02 3.72
C ALA A 423 25.35 -1.86 4.39
N MET A 424 24.97 -2.85 5.21
CA MET A 424 25.92 -3.78 5.83
C MET A 424 26.68 -4.59 4.78
N LEU A 425 25.98 -5.24 3.83
CA LEU A 425 26.65 -6.03 2.79
C LEU A 425 27.54 -5.17 1.87
N GLN A 426 27.14 -3.93 1.57
CA GLN A 426 27.98 -2.98 0.83
C GLN A 426 29.27 -2.62 1.57
N SER A 427 29.21 -2.53 2.91
CA SER A 427 30.39 -2.21 3.75
C SER A 427 31.48 -3.28 3.65
N PHE A 428 31.09 -4.53 3.38
CA PHE A 428 32.02 -5.64 3.12
C PHE A 428 32.30 -5.85 1.63
N GLY A 429 31.83 -4.98 0.72
CA GLY A 429 32.04 -5.12 -0.72
C GLY A 429 31.39 -6.36 -1.34
N ILE A 430 30.32 -6.88 -0.73
CA ILE A 430 29.64 -8.12 -1.15
C ILE A 430 28.62 -7.86 -2.27
N LEU A 431 28.18 -6.61 -2.45
CA LEU A 431 27.15 -6.25 -3.43
C LEU A 431 27.75 -5.57 -4.66
N ASP A 432 27.36 -6.03 -5.85
CA ASP A 432 27.50 -5.37 -7.14
C ASP A 432 26.09 -4.95 -7.62
N GLY A 433 25.75 -3.67 -7.45
CA GLY A 433 24.37 -3.21 -7.53
C GLY A 433 23.49 -3.89 -6.48
N GLU A 434 22.50 -4.66 -6.93
CA GLU A 434 21.64 -5.48 -6.05
C GLU A 434 22.06 -6.96 -5.96
N LYS A 435 23.08 -7.37 -6.72
CA LYS A 435 23.50 -8.78 -6.80
C LYS A 435 24.58 -9.06 -5.75
N ILE A 436 24.41 -10.16 -5.02
CA ILE A 436 25.41 -10.69 -4.10
C ILE A 436 26.54 -11.33 -4.93
N ARG A 437 27.75 -10.77 -4.81
CA ARG A 437 28.99 -11.22 -5.47
C ARG A 437 30.12 -11.33 -4.44
N PRO A 438 30.27 -12.48 -3.77
CA PRO A 438 31.31 -12.65 -2.75
C PRO A 438 32.73 -12.50 -3.33
N GLU A 439 32.95 -12.77 -4.61
CA GLU A 439 34.26 -12.66 -5.27
C GLU A 439 34.71 -11.20 -5.43
N GLY A 440 33.76 -10.25 -5.47
CA GLY A 440 34.06 -8.82 -5.49
C GLY A 440 34.51 -8.27 -4.13
N SER A 441 34.27 -9.01 -3.05
CA SER A 441 34.68 -8.62 -1.71
C SER A 441 36.10 -9.08 -1.43
N LYS A 442 36.99 -8.14 -1.06
CA LYS A 442 38.35 -8.48 -0.61
C LYS A 442 38.34 -9.44 0.59
N TYR A 443 37.31 -9.36 1.43
CA TYR A 443 37.15 -10.20 2.62
C TYR A 443 36.74 -11.61 2.25
N ALA A 444 35.66 -11.78 1.48
CA ALA A 444 35.19 -13.11 1.10
C ALA A 444 36.16 -13.79 0.13
N ALA A 445 36.77 -13.07 -0.81
CA ALA A 445 37.78 -13.61 -1.73
C ALA A 445 38.95 -14.29 -0.99
N TYR A 446 39.45 -13.68 0.09
CA TYR A 446 40.51 -14.27 0.91
C TYR A 446 40.12 -15.64 1.50
N TYR A 447 38.93 -15.73 2.11
CA TYR A 447 38.44 -16.98 2.69
C TYR A 447 38.05 -18.02 1.63
N ILE A 448 37.55 -17.59 0.47
CA ILE A 448 37.31 -18.46 -0.69
C ILE A 448 38.61 -19.12 -1.13
N ASP A 449 39.72 -18.38 -1.21
CA ASP A 449 41.01 -18.93 -1.61
C ASP A 449 41.58 -19.91 -0.58
N LEU A 450 41.32 -19.68 0.72
CA LEU A 450 41.66 -20.66 1.76
C LEU A 450 40.84 -21.95 1.60
N VAL A 451 39.52 -21.84 1.43
CA VAL A 451 38.63 -23.02 1.25
C VAL A 451 39.01 -23.80 -0.02
N LYS A 452 39.34 -23.12 -1.12
CA LYS A 452 39.76 -23.76 -2.37
C LYS A 452 41.03 -24.61 -2.21
N LYS A 453 41.97 -24.19 -1.37
CA LYS A 453 43.24 -24.90 -1.10
C LYS A 453 43.07 -26.13 -0.19
N LEU A 454 41.92 -26.32 0.45
CA LEU A 454 41.67 -27.49 1.29
C LEU A 454 41.69 -28.81 0.49
N PRO A 455 42.13 -29.94 1.06
CA PRO A 455 41.87 -31.25 0.47
C PRO A 455 40.35 -31.55 0.40
N PRO A 456 39.90 -32.58 -0.34
CA PRO A 456 38.46 -32.87 -0.53
C PRO A 456 37.63 -33.01 0.76
N GLN A 457 38.25 -33.52 1.84
CA GLN A 457 37.64 -33.65 3.17
C GLN A 457 38.22 -32.65 4.19
N GLY A 458 38.92 -31.63 3.70
CA GLY A 458 39.52 -30.59 4.52
C GLY A 458 38.49 -29.57 5.00
N VAL A 459 38.75 -29.02 6.18
CA VAL A 459 37.91 -28.00 6.82
C VAL A 459 38.79 -26.85 7.32
N LEU A 460 38.24 -25.64 7.36
CA LEU A 460 38.78 -24.51 8.12
C LEU A 460 38.03 -24.43 9.45
N ASN A 461 38.68 -24.85 10.52
CA ASN A 461 38.13 -24.78 11.87
C ASN A 461 38.08 -23.33 12.35
N TYR A 462 37.25 -23.08 13.36
CA TYR A 462 37.18 -21.78 14.01
C TYR A 462 38.56 -21.24 14.43
N SER A 463 39.38 -22.09 15.06
CA SER A 463 40.75 -21.76 15.48
C SER A 463 41.72 -21.47 14.33
N ASP A 464 41.41 -21.89 13.10
CA ASP A 464 42.23 -21.59 11.93
C ASP A 464 42.03 -20.13 11.49
N MET A 465 40.81 -19.60 11.68
CA MET A 465 40.39 -18.28 11.20
C MET A 465 40.39 -17.19 12.29
N PHE A 466 40.11 -17.56 13.54
CA PHE A 466 39.93 -16.62 14.63
C PHE A 466 41.03 -16.72 15.68
N GLU A 467 41.32 -15.60 16.31
CA GLU A 467 42.14 -15.52 17.52
C GLU A 467 41.35 -14.86 18.64
N GLN A 468 41.63 -15.31 19.87
CA GLN A 468 40.97 -14.81 21.05
C GLN A 468 41.52 -13.41 21.39
N ARG A 469 40.60 -12.45 21.48
CA ARG A 469 40.78 -11.18 22.16
C ARG A 469 40.27 -11.27 23.60
N PHE A 470 40.19 -10.13 24.27
CA PHE A 470 39.73 -10.04 25.65
C PHE A 470 38.31 -10.58 25.89
N MET A 471 38.04 -11.13 27.09
CA MET A 471 36.73 -11.61 27.56
C MET A 471 35.97 -12.49 26.54
N GLU A 472 36.66 -13.49 25.97
CA GLU A 472 36.06 -14.44 25.02
C GLU A 472 35.52 -13.80 23.73
N MET A 473 35.89 -12.54 23.44
CA MET A 473 35.64 -11.95 22.13
C MET A 473 36.68 -12.45 21.13
N TYR A 474 36.26 -12.82 19.92
CA TYR A 474 37.15 -13.27 18.87
C TYR A 474 37.22 -12.27 17.72
N VAL A 475 38.39 -12.17 17.11
CA VAL A 475 38.58 -11.42 15.86
C VAL A 475 39.19 -12.33 14.81
N ASP A 476 38.91 -12.05 13.55
CA ASP A 476 39.53 -12.79 12.46
C ASP A 476 41.02 -12.43 12.34
N LYS A 477 41.86 -13.43 12.10
CA LYS A 477 43.33 -13.27 12.13
C LYS A 477 43.89 -12.34 11.04
N ARG A 478 43.19 -12.17 9.91
CA ARG A 478 43.72 -11.43 8.75
C ARG A 478 43.30 -9.97 8.75
N PHE A 479 42.03 -9.70 9.04
CA PHE A 479 41.43 -8.37 8.92
C PHE A 479 41.08 -7.75 10.28
N GLN A 480 41.22 -8.50 11.37
CA GLN A 480 40.90 -8.07 12.74
C GLN A 480 39.44 -7.64 12.90
N ILE A 481 38.53 -8.22 12.11
CA ILE A 481 37.08 -8.00 12.17
C ILE A 481 36.52 -8.82 13.31
N GLU A 482 35.65 -8.22 14.12
CA GLU A 482 34.96 -8.87 15.21
C GLU A 482 34.09 -10.03 14.68
N PHE A 483 34.13 -11.17 15.39
CA PHE A 483 33.43 -12.39 15.01
C PHE A 483 31.95 -12.15 14.68
N ILE A 484 31.31 -11.17 15.32
CA ILE A 484 29.92 -10.79 15.08
C ILE A 484 29.61 -10.42 13.62
N PHE A 485 30.58 -9.89 12.86
CA PHE A 485 30.37 -9.49 11.47
C PHE A 485 30.83 -10.53 10.45
N THR A 486 31.71 -11.45 10.84
CA THR A 486 32.24 -12.46 9.93
C THR A 486 31.21 -13.40 9.29
N PRO A 487 30.03 -13.70 9.88
CA PRO A 487 29.01 -14.47 9.17
C PRO A 487 28.47 -13.74 7.94
N ILE A 488 28.57 -12.40 7.85
CA ILE A 488 28.25 -11.66 6.62
C ILE A 488 29.13 -12.15 5.47
N ILE A 489 30.42 -12.35 5.76
CA ILE A 489 31.42 -12.86 4.82
C ILE A 489 31.11 -14.32 4.49
N PHE A 490 30.98 -15.19 5.49
CA PHE A 490 30.82 -16.63 5.26
C PHE A 490 29.48 -17.00 4.63
N LEU A 491 28.38 -16.36 5.03
CA LEU A 491 27.08 -16.57 4.38
C LEU A 491 27.10 -16.11 2.92
N SER A 492 27.87 -15.07 2.58
CA SER A 492 28.06 -14.69 1.17
C SER A 492 28.80 -15.76 0.37
N MET A 493 29.78 -16.45 0.99
CA MET A 493 30.48 -17.57 0.38
C MET A 493 29.55 -18.77 0.19
N VAL A 494 28.71 -19.08 1.18
CA VAL A 494 27.69 -20.13 1.07
C VAL A 494 26.68 -19.79 -0.03
N TYR A 495 26.19 -18.54 -0.07
CA TYR A 495 25.31 -18.06 -1.14
C TYR A 495 25.92 -18.21 -2.53
N GLY A 496 27.23 -17.92 -2.65
CA GLY A 496 28.00 -18.13 -3.88
C GLY A 496 28.35 -19.58 -4.19
N GLY A 497 28.05 -20.53 -3.29
CA GLY A 497 28.39 -21.96 -3.49
C GLY A 497 29.88 -22.27 -3.32
N TYR A 498 30.64 -21.43 -2.60
CA TYR A 498 32.07 -21.62 -2.35
C TYR A 498 32.39 -22.41 -1.09
N ALA A 499 31.49 -22.42 -0.13
CA ALA A 499 31.69 -23.06 1.16
C ALA A 499 30.36 -23.60 1.73
N VAL A 500 30.50 -24.48 2.70
CA VAL A 500 29.42 -24.93 3.59
C VAL A 500 29.82 -24.56 5.02
N ILE A 501 28.89 -24.01 5.80
CA ILE A 501 29.11 -23.75 7.24
C ILE A 501 28.53 -24.92 8.03
N THR A 502 29.34 -25.58 8.84
CA THR A 502 28.85 -26.56 9.82
C THR A 502 28.66 -25.87 11.16
N LEU A 503 27.46 -25.93 11.73
CA LEU A 503 27.16 -25.32 13.03
C LEU A 503 27.79 -26.08 14.19
N LYS A 504 27.77 -25.48 15.37
CA LYS A 504 28.43 -25.99 16.59
C LYS A 504 27.97 -27.39 17.00
N ASP A 505 26.71 -27.75 16.70
CA ASP A 505 26.15 -29.10 16.93
C ASP A 505 26.80 -30.20 16.10
N GLY A 506 27.57 -29.84 15.06
CA GLY A 506 28.23 -30.76 14.13
C GLY A 506 27.29 -31.55 13.22
N LYS A 507 25.97 -31.30 13.28
CA LYS A 507 24.94 -31.98 12.50
C LYS A 507 24.29 -31.06 11.49
N THR A 508 24.02 -29.82 11.89
CA THR A 508 23.36 -28.83 11.05
C THR A 508 24.38 -28.16 10.15
N THR A 509 24.09 -28.16 8.85
CA THR A 509 24.93 -27.52 7.83
C THR A 509 24.14 -26.45 7.10
N ILE A 510 24.77 -25.29 6.90
CA ILE A 510 24.24 -24.22 6.07
C ILE A 510 24.90 -24.34 4.69
N THR A 511 24.06 -24.56 3.71
CA THR A 511 24.36 -24.73 2.29
C THR A 511 23.59 -23.67 1.51
N ALA A 512 23.91 -23.47 0.23
CA ALA A 512 23.15 -22.54 -0.60
C ALA A 512 21.66 -22.93 -0.73
N SER A 513 21.34 -24.23 -0.60
CA SER A 513 19.99 -24.77 -0.73
C SER A 513 19.07 -24.53 0.47
N ASN A 514 19.60 -24.12 1.64
CA ASN A 514 18.81 -23.93 2.86
C ASN A 514 19.02 -22.57 3.53
N LEU A 515 19.44 -21.55 2.76
CA LEU A 515 19.63 -20.19 3.27
C LEU A 515 18.32 -19.53 3.76
N ASP A 516 17.17 -20.01 3.32
CA ASP A 516 15.86 -19.58 3.83
C ASP A 516 15.68 -19.87 5.34
N GLN A 517 16.48 -20.77 5.92
CA GLN A 517 16.43 -21.14 7.33
C GLN A 517 17.22 -20.17 8.24
N ILE A 518 18.10 -19.34 7.68
CA ILE A 518 18.97 -18.40 8.41
C ILE A 518 18.24 -17.54 9.46
N PRO A 519 17.01 -17.05 9.23
CA PRO A 519 16.30 -16.25 10.23
C PRO A 519 15.79 -17.04 11.43
N LYS A 520 15.78 -18.39 11.35
CA LYS A 520 15.37 -19.28 12.44
C LYS A 520 16.57 -19.75 13.29
N ILE A 521 17.79 -19.55 12.80
CA ILE A 521 19.03 -19.94 13.48
C ILE A 521 19.42 -18.86 14.48
N GLY A 522 19.76 -19.28 15.71
CA GLY A 522 20.26 -18.39 16.74
C GLY A 522 21.56 -17.70 16.30
N VAL A 523 21.71 -16.41 16.60
CA VAL A 523 22.90 -15.65 16.16
C VAL A 523 24.20 -16.22 16.72
N MET A 524 24.18 -16.78 17.93
CA MET A 524 25.36 -17.42 18.54
C MET A 524 25.83 -18.64 17.74
N ASP A 525 24.92 -19.40 17.13
CA ASP A 525 25.30 -20.55 16.29
C ASP A 525 26.02 -20.12 15.01
N LEU A 526 25.70 -18.93 14.49
CA LEU A 526 26.39 -18.32 13.36
C LEU A 526 27.74 -17.71 13.76
N TYR A 527 27.85 -17.21 14.99
CA TYR A 527 29.06 -16.62 15.55
C TYR A 527 30.14 -17.64 15.93
N GLU A 528 29.70 -18.80 16.43
CA GLU A 528 30.56 -19.85 17.00
C GLU A 528 30.42 -21.18 16.23
N PHE A 529 30.19 -21.07 14.92
CA PHE A 529 30.11 -22.21 14.02
C PHE A 529 31.37 -23.09 14.12
N LYS A 530 31.25 -24.37 13.79
CA LYS A 530 32.31 -25.36 14.00
C LYS A 530 33.45 -25.22 12.99
N TYR A 531 33.12 -25.23 11.70
CA TYR A 531 34.09 -25.09 10.60
C TYR A 531 33.43 -24.69 9.28
N LEU A 532 34.24 -24.22 8.33
CA LEU A 532 33.90 -24.12 6.90
C LEU A 532 34.48 -25.31 6.15
N SER A 533 33.75 -25.87 5.18
CA SER A 533 34.25 -26.93 4.31
C SER A 533 33.98 -26.64 2.84
N LYS A 534 34.62 -27.41 1.96
CA LYS A 534 34.24 -27.45 0.54
C LYS A 534 32.80 -27.98 0.41
N PRO A 535 32.01 -27.47 -0.56
CA PRO A 535 30.79 -28.15 -0.99
C PRO A 535 31.11 -29.57 -1.48
N ALA A 536 30.20 -30.52 -1.28
CA ALA A 536 30.38 -31.91 -1.72
C ALA A 536 30.57 -32.01 -3.25
N GLN A 537 31.50 -32.82 -3.73
CA GLN A 537 31.86 -32.97 -5.16
C GLN A 537 31.05 -34.04 -5.93
N ALA A 538 29.82 -34.35 -5.53
CA ALA A 538 29.08 -35.50 -6.05
C ALA A 538 27.96 -35.17 -7.07
N SER A 539 28.13 -34.16 -7.93
CA SER A 539 27.00 -33.70 -8.77
C SER A 539 27.31 -33.45 -10.24
N MET A 540 28.56 -33.55 -10.70
CA MET A 540 28.86 -33.25 -12.12
C MET A 540 28.37 -34.35 -13.08
N ALA A 541 28.36 -35.62 -12.66
CA ALA A 541 27.86 -36.71 -13.50
C ALA A 541 26.34 -36.63 -13.66
N GLU A 542 25.64 -36.36 -12.56
CA GLU A 542 24.20 -36.20 -12.49
C GLU A 542 23.73 -34.91 -13.19
N LEU A 543 24.50 -33.82 -13.07
CA LEU A 543 24.22 -32.58 -13.79
C LEU A 543 24.39 -32.76 -15.31
N LYS A 544 25.43 -33.48 -15.75
CA LYS A 544 25.59 -33.85 -17.17
C LYS A 544 24.43 -34.71 -17.66
N ARG A 545 24.00 -35.68 -16.86
CA ARG A 545 22.82 -36.49 -17.17
C ARG A 545 21.56 -35.64 -17.27
N LEU A 546 21.37 -34.64 -16.42
CA LEU A 546 20.25 -33.71 -16.54
C LEU A 546 20.33 -32.90 -17.84
N PHE A 547 21.52 -32.43 -18.22
CA PHE A 547 21.71 -31.75 -19.51
C PHE A 547 21.28 -32.66 -20.67
N ASP A 548 21.69 -33.92 -20.67
CA ASP A 548 21.24 -34.90 -21.68
C ASP A 548 19.72 -35.06 -21.69
N VAL A 549 19.09 -35.21 -20.52
CA VAL A 549 17.63 -35.34 -20.38
C VAL A 549 16.89 -34.13 -20.94
N LEU A 550 17.45 -32.93 -20.79
CA LEU A 550 16.89 -31.68 -21.29
C LEU A 550 17.26 -31.37 -22.75
N GLY A 551 18.06 -32.21 -23.40
CA GLY A 551 18.57 -32.00 -24.76
C GLY A 551 19.60 -30.87 -24.87
N LEU A 552 20.31 -30.58 -23.77
CA LEU A 552 21.39 -29.60 -23.70
C LEU A 552 22.75 -30.27 -23.87
N ASN A 553 23.75 -29.55 -24.37
CA ASN A 553 25.10 -30.10 -24.56
C ASN A 553 25.85 -30.23 -23.21
N PRO A 554 26.12 -31.45 -22.70
CA PRO A 554 26.79 -31.62 -21.40
C PRO A 554 28.26 -31.17 -21.40
N ALA A 555 28.89 -31.03 -22.57
CA ALA A 555 30.28 -30.58 -22.69
C ALA A 555 30.46 -29.12 -22.22
N LEU A 556 29.38 -28.33 -22.15
CA LEU A 556 29.39 -26.98 -21.58
C LEU A 556 29.77 -26.96 -20.08
N LEU A 557 29.71 -28.12 -19.41
CA LEU A 557 30.07 -28.28 -18.01
C LEU A 557 31.56 -28.62 -17.80
N ASP A 558 32.24 -29.10 -18.84
CA ASP A 558 33.63 -29.55 -18.77
C ASP A 558 34.62 -28.39 -18.62
N ASN A 559 34.45 -27.35 -19.44
CA ASN A 559 35.30 -26.18 -19.43
C ASN A 559 34.71 -25.08 -18.54
N PRO A 560 35.42 -24.60 -17.50
CA PRO A 560 34.94 -23.52 -16.63
C PRO A 560 34.46 -22.26 -17.37
N ASN A 561 35.08 -21.92 -18.51
CA ASN A 561 34.71 -20.73 -19.30
C ASN A 561 33.36 -20.88 -20.02
N ASP A 562 32.94 -22.12 -20.32
CA ASP A 562 31.69 -22.40 -21.05
C ASP A 562 30.49 -22.61 -20.11
N ARG A 563 30.75 -22.71 -18.80
CA ARG A 563 29.71 -22.97 -17.78
C ARG A 563 28.71 -21.83 -17.64
N GLU A 564 29.09 -20.58 -17.90
CA GLU A 564 28.13 -19.47 -17.93
C GLU A 564 27.06 -19.70 -19.01
N THR A 565 27.51 -20.11 -20.20
CA THR A 565 26.62 -20.49 -21.30
C THR A 565 25.77 -21.71 -20.93
N GLY A 566 26.38 -22.73 -20.31
CA GLY A 566 25.66 -23.91 -19.83
C GLY A 566 24.56 -23.57 -18.82
N VAL A 567 24.85 -22.69 -17.86
CA VAL A 567 23.85 -22.20 -16.90
C VAL A 567 22.72 -21.45 -17.60
N ALA A 568 23.04 -20.54 -18.51
CA ALA A 568 22.00 -19.79 -19.24
C ALA A 568 21.05 -20.72 -20.01
N GLN A 569 21.58 -21.75 -20.67
CA GLN A 569 20.78 -22.75 -21.38
C GLN A 569 19.94 -23.60 -20.43
N LEU A 570 20.51 -24.05 -19.30
CA LEU A 570 19.78 -24.80 -18.28
C LEU A 570 18.59 -24.00 -17.76
N LEU A 571 18.80 -22.72 -17.40
CA LEU A 571 17.73 -21.85 -16.90
C LEU A 571 16.63 -21.64 -17.93
N SER A 572 17.00 -21.39 -19.20
CA SER A 572 16.04 -21.23 -20.28
C SER A 572 15.19 -22.49 -20.47
N LYS A 573 15.84 -23.66 -20.50
CA LYS A 573 15.14 -24.93 -20.73
C LYS A 573 14.29 -25.35 -19.52
N ALA A 574 14.77 -25.12 -18.30
CA ALA A 574 13.99 -25.33 -17.08
C ALA A 574 12.72 -24.46 -17.06
N GLN A 575 12.82 -23.18 -17.44
CA GLN A 575 11.66 -22.30 -17.54
C GLN A 575 10.66 -22.77 -18.61
N GLU A 576 11.15 -23.18 -19.78
CA GLU A 576 10.34 -23.74 -20.87
C GLU A 576 9.58 -25.00 -20.40
N MET A 577 10.27 -25.93 -19.72
CA MET A 577 9.68 -27.15 -19.18
C MET A 577 8.62 -26.83 -18.11
N SER A 578 8.91 -25.92 -17.19
CA SER A 578 7.96 -25.52 -16.13
C SER A 578 6.69 -24.89 -16.72
N ASN A 579 6.85 -23.96 -17.68
CA ASN A 579 5.73 -23.32 -18.36
C ASN A 579 4.90 -24.33 -19.16
N SER A 580 5.56 -25.22 -19.90
CA SER A 580 4.91 -26.28 -20.69
C SER A 580 4.12 -27.23 -19.79
N ALA A 581 4.68 -27.63 -18.65
CA ALA A 581 3.99 -28.49 -17.68
C ALA A 581 2.75 -27.81 -17.09
N VAL A 582 2.80 -26.52 -16.79
CA VAL A 582 1.62 -25.75 -16.33
C VAL A 582 0.53 -25.69 -17.40
N MET A 583 0.91 -25.39 -18.65
CA MET A 583 -0.05 -25.36 -19.76
C MET A 583 -0.67 -26.74 -20.00
N ALA A 584 0.13 -27.80 -19.99
CA ALA A 584 -0.33 -29.17 -20.16
C ALA A 584 -1.28 -29.60 -19.03
N ALA A 585 -0.96 -29.30 -17.77
CA ALA A 585 -1.83 -29.57 -16.63
C ALA A 585 -3.18 -28.85 -16.74
N ASN A 586 -3.20 -27.61 -17.25
CA ASN A 586 -4.44 -26.87 -17.49
C ASN A 586 -5.30 -27.52 -18.58
N LYS A 587 -4.69 -28.04 -19.66
CA LYS A 587 -5.40 -28.76 -20.73
C LYS A 587 -6.07 -30.04 -20.21
N LEU A 588 -5.42 -30.78 -19.30
CA LEU A 588 -6.02 -31.96 -18.67
C LEU A 588 -7.30 -31.65 -17.88
N ASN A 589 -7.47 -30.42 -17.39
CA ASN A 589 -8.67 -30.02 -16.66
C ASN A 589 -9.79 -29.48 -17.57
N ASN A 590 -9.45 -29.02 -18.77
CA ASN A 590 -10.38 -28.32 -19.67
C ASN A 590 -10.29 -28.87 -21.09
N GLY A 591 -11.28 -29.68 -21.48
CA GLY A 591 -11.44 -30.13 -22.87
C GLY A 591 -10.45 -31.22 -23.29
N PHE A 592 -10.17 -32.20 -22.42
CA PHE A 592 -9.34 -33.38 -22.71
C PHE A 592 -10.17 -34.61 -23.10
N ASP A 593 -11.20 -34.37 -23.89
CA ASP A 593 -12.17 -35.33 -24.42
C ASP A 593 -12.36 -35.12 -25.93
N LEU A 594 -12.73 -36.19 -26.62
CA LEU A 594 -13.12 -36.18 -28.04
C LEU A 594 -14.12 -37.31 -28.29
N TRP A 595 -15.08 -37.10 -29.17
CA TRP A 595 -16.18 -38.03 -29.43
C TRP A 595 -17.02 -38.36 -28.18
N GLY A 596 -17.15 -37.41 -27.24
CA GLY A 596 -17.88 -37.61 -25.98
C GLY A 596 -17.18 -38.55 -24.98
N GLU A 597 -15.93 -38.94 -25.24
CA GLU A 597 -15.12 -39.79 -24.37
C GLU A 597 -13.81 -39.09 -23.96
N PRO A 598 -13.29 -39.32 -22.75
CA PRO A 598 -11.95 -38.86 -22.38
C PRO A 598 -10.87 -39.37 -23.33
N LEU A 599 -9.85 -38.56 -23.59
CA LEU A 599 -8.74 -38.96 -24.48
C LEU A 599 -7.86 -40.07 -23.88
N VAL A 600 -7.90 -40.24 -22.56
CA VAL A 600 -7.14 -41.24 -21.79
C VAL A 600 -7.99 -41.79 -20.65
N SER A 601 -7.59 -42.92 -20.07
CA SER A 601 -8.23 -43.47 -18.87
C SER A 601 -8.10 -42.54 -17.66
N SER A 602 -8.96 -42.69 -16.65
CA SER A 602 -8.85 -41.91 -15.40
C SER A 602 -7.53 -42.15 -14.66
N THR A 603 -7.00 -43.38 -14.73
CA THR A 603 -5.69 -43.75 -14.17
C THR A 603 -4.56 -43.01 -14.88
N ASP A 604 -4.57 -42.99 -16.21
CA ASP A 604 -3.53 -42.31 -17.00
C ASP A 604 -3.65 -40.79 -16.90
N MET A 605 -4.87 -40.26 -16.77
CA MET A 605 -5.09 -38.84 -16.52
C MET A 605 -4.42 -38.38 -15.21
N ASN A 606 -4.50 -39.19 -14.14
CA ASN A 606 -3.79 -38.89 -12.90
C ASN A 606 -2.27 -39.00 -13.07
N ARG A 607 -1.77 -40.04 -13.76
CA ARG A 607 -0.34 -40.18 -14.07
C ARG A 607 0.22 -38.98 -14.84
N LEU A 608 -0.47 -38.52 -15.87
CA LEU A 608 -0.09 -37.34 -16.67
C LEU A 608 -0.11 -36.06 -15.82
N ARG A 609 -1.10 -35.92 -14.91
CA ARG A 609 -1.19 -34.78 -14.00
C ARG A 609 -0.05 -34.77 -12.98
N ASP A 610 0.26 -35.92 -12.39
CA ASP A 610 1.37 -36.09 -11.44
C ASP A 610 2.72 -35.80 -12.11
N ALA A 611 2.89 -36.25 -13.35
CA ALA A 611 4.06 -35.94 -14.17
C ALA A 611 4.23 -34.42 -14.39
N CYS A 612 3.15 -33.72 -14.78
CA CYS A 612 3.19 -32.26 -14.92
C CYS A 612 3.56 -31.57 -13.60
N ASN A 613 2.99 -32.03 -12.48
CA ASN A 613 3.30 -31.48 -11.16
C ASN A 613 4.77 -31.71 -10.77
N ALA A 614 5.30 -32.90 -11.01
CA ALA A 614 6.69 -33.24 -10.73
C ALA A 614 7.66 -32.35 -11.54
N VAL A 615 7.46 -32.25 -12.86
CA VAL A 615 8.27 -31.41 -13.76
C VAL A 615 8.19 -29.93 -13.34
N ARG A 616 6.98 -29.41 -13.08
CA ARG A 616 6.79 -28.03 -12.64
C ARG A 616 7.52 -27.75 -11.33
N ASN A 617 7.32 -28.61 -10.32
CA ASN A 617 7.86 -28.41 -8.99
C ASN A 617 9.40 -28.43 -9.00
N GLU A 618 10.01 -29.35 -9.76
CA GLU A 618 11.46 -29.43 -9.93
C GLU A 618 12.01 -28.14 -10.55
N PHE A 619 11.51 -27.73 -11.72
CA PHE A 619 12.12 -26.64 -12.48
C PHE A 619 11.74 -25.23 -12.00
N SER A 620 10.69 -25.06 -11.19
CA SER A 620 10.17 -23.75 -10.77
C SER A 620 11.18 -22.82 -10.10
N ASN A 621 12.18 -23.36 -9.41
CA ASN A 621 13.15 -22.59 -8.61
C ASN A 621 14.58 -22.59 -9.17
N TYR A 622 14.78 -23.09 -10.39
CA TYR A 622 16.12 -23.19 -10.99
C TYR A 622 16.79 -21.81 -11.15
N SER A 623 16.01 -20.77 -11.46
CA SER A 623 16.49 -19.37 -11.58
C SER A 623 17.07 -18.79 -10.29
N ALA A 624 16.68 -19.30 -9.12
CA ALA A 624 17.28 -18.93 -7.84
C ALA A 624 18.46 -19.85 -7.48
N LYS A 625 18.29 -21.16 -7.71
CA LYS A 625 19.21 -22.21 -7.27
C LYS A 625 20.49 -22.32 -8.12
N PHE A 626 20.42 -22.06 -9.43
CA PHE A 626 21.49 -22.39 -10.38
C PHE A 626 21.93 -21.20 -11.25
N ASN A 627 21.70 -19.95 -10.83
CA ASN A 627 21.95 -18.76 -11.67
C ASN A 627 23.40 -18.33 -11.89
N THR A 628 24.37 -19.10 -11.41
CA THR A 628 25.79 -18.88 -11.67
C THR A 628 26.51 -20.24 -11.80
N PRO A 629 27.65 -20.31 -12.50
CA PRO A 629 28.43 -21.55 -12.61
C PRO A 629 28.79 -22.19 -11.26
N ALA A 630 29.14 -21.37 -10.25
CA ALA A 630 29.51 -21.86 -8.93
C ALA A 630 28.32 -22.55 -8.22
N LYS A 631 27.10 -22.08 -8.46
CA LYS A 631 25.87 -22.65 -7.90
C LYS A 631 25.47 -23.99 -8.51
N LEU A 632 26.07 -24.42 -9.63
CA LEU A 632 25.87 -25.77 -10.17
C LEU A 632 26.28 -26.87 -9.17
N ASN A 633 27.23 -26.57 -8.28
CA ASN A 633 27.63 -27.48 -7.20
C ASN A 633 26.49 -27.79 -6.21
N ASN A 634 25.41 -26.98 -6.21
CA ASN A 634 24.23 -27.22 -5.39
C ASN A 634 23.28 -28.26 -5.98
N PHE A 635 23.61 -28.81 -7.15
CA PHE A 635 22.78 -29.83 -7.78
C PHE A 635 22.80 -31.08 -6.91
N SER A 636 21.61 -31.54 -6.51
CA SER A 636 21.46 -32.54 -5.46
C SER A 636 20.63 -33.75 -5.89
N LEU A 637 20.17 -33.80 -7.14
CA LEU A 637 19.45 -34.98 -7.64
C LEU A 637 20.45 -36.12 -7.85
N SER A 638 20.10 -37.31 -7.38
CA SER A 638 20.81 -38.53 -7.70
C SER A 638 20.56 -38.95 -9.16
N MET A 639 21.40 -39.82 -9.71
CA MET A 639 21.20 -40.37 -11.06
C MET A 639 19.81 -41.00 -11.23
N GLU A 640 19.34 -41.76 -10.22
CA GLU A 640 18.00 -42.36 -10.20
C GLU A 640 16.88 -41.31 -10.18
N GLN A 641 17.07 -40.20 -9.47
CA GLN A 641 16.10 -39.10 -9.46
C GLN A 641 16.06 -38.38 -10.81
N VAL A 642 17.21 -38.22 -11.49
CA VAL A 642 17.28 -37.65 -12.84
C VAL A 642 16.60 -38.58 -13.86
N ASP A 643 16.80 -39.89 -13.78
CA ASP A 643 16.14 -40.86 -14.65
C ASP A 643 14.61 -40.88 -14.40
N THR A 644 14.19 -40.80 -13.14
CA THR A 644 12.77 -40.65 -12.79
C THR A 644 12.18 -39.38 -13.40
N LEU A 645 12.90 -38.26 -13.32
CA LEU A 645 12.49 -36.99 -13.92
C LEU A 645 12.38 -37.09 -15.45
N GLN A 646 13.29 -37.83 -16.11
CA GLN A 646 13.20 -38.08 -17.55
C GLN A 646 11.87 -38.77 -17.92
N GLU A 647 11.46 -39.78 -17.18
CA GLU A 647 10.18 -40.46 -17.41
C GLU A 647 8.98 -39.54 -17.17
N GLN A 648 9.03 -38.68 -16.14
CA GLN A 648 7.98 -37.67 -15.94
C GLN A 648 7.92 -36.65 -17.08
N ILE A 649 9.06 -36.22 -17.63
CA ILE A 649 9.11 -35.32 -18.78
C ILE A 649 8.48 -35.99 -20.01
N LYS A 650 8.82 -37.26 -20.29
CA LYS A 650 8.23 -38.02 -21.40
C LYS A 650 6.71 -38.11 -21.28
N LEU A 651 6.20 -38.44 -20.08
CA LEU A 651 4.75 -38.49 -19.83
C LEU A 651 4.09 -37.13 -20.04
N ALA A 652 4.67 -36.04 -19.52
CA ALA A 652 4.13 -34.70 -19.72
C ALA A 652 4.10 -34.29 -21.20
N MET A 653 5.06 -34.76 -22.01
CA MET A 653 5.12 -34.52 -23.45
C MET A 653 4.07 -35.29 -24.27
N LEU A 654 3.39 -36.29 -23.71
CA LEU A 654 2.26 -36.96 -24.39
C LEU A 654 1.01 -36.06 -24.46
N ILE A 655 0.84 -35.13 -23.52
CA ILE A 655 -0.34 -34.26 -23.48
C ILE A 655 -0.45 -33.38 -24.75
N PRO A 656 0.62 -32.70 -25.20
CA PRO A 656 0.64 -32.07 -26.52
C PRO A 656 0.25 -33.03 -27.66
N GLN A 657 0.75 -34.27 -27.67
CA GLN A 657 0.43 -35.25 -28.71
C GLN A 657 -1.08 -35.58 -28.75
N PHE A 658 -1.73 -35.76 -27.60
CA PHE A 658 -3.18 -35.92 -27.54
C PHE A 658 -3.95 -34.70 -28.03
N MET A 659 -3.41 -33.50 -27.82
CA MET A 659 -4.03 -32.27 -28.32
C MET A 659 -3.87 -32.13 -29.83
N ASP A 660 -2.71 -32.50 -30.38
CA ASP A 660 -2.48 -32.54 -31.82
C ASP A 660 -3.39 -33.59 -32.48
N PHE A 661 -3.55 -34.76 -31.84
CA PHE A 661 -4.54 -35.75 -32.24
C PHE A 661 -5.95 -35.18 -32.28
N LYS A 662 -6.37 -34.56 -31.16
CA LYS A 662 -7.72 -33.98 -31.04
C LYS A 662 -7.99 -32.91 -32.09
N ASN A 663 -7.03 -32.02 -32.30
CA ASN A 663 -7.16 -30.94 -33.28
C ASN A 663 -7.11 -31.47 -34.71
N GLY A 664 -6.28 -32.48 -34.98
CA GLY A 664 -6.10 -33.05 -36.31
C GLY A 664 -7.32 -33.80 -36.84
N CYS A 665 -8.00 -34.60 -35.99
CA CYS A 665 -9.16 -35.41 -36.41
C CYS A 665 -10.52 -34.91 -35.89
N GLY A 666 -10.55 -33.77 -35.19
CA GLY A 666 -11.76 -33.23 -34.56
C GLY A 666 -12.92 -32.96 -35.52
N ASP A 667 -12.62 -32.47 -36.73
CA ASP A 667 -13.63 -32.15 -37.74
C ASP A 667 -14.32 -33.39 -38.30
N VAL A 668 -13.56 -34.45 -38.59
CA VAL A 668 -14.14 -35.70 -39.10
C VAL A 668 -14.90 -36.42 -38.00
N VAL A 669 -14.43 -36.40 -36.75
CA VAL A 669 -15.14 -36.99 -35.60
C VAL A 669 -16.47 -36.28 -35.41
N SER A 670 -16.47 -34.94 -35.40
CA SER A 670 -17.69 -34.14 -35.27
C SER A 670 -18.67 -34.40 -36.42
N TYR A 671 -18.17 -34.58 -37.65
CA TYR A 671 -19.00 -34.97 -38.79
C TYR A 671 -19.69 -36.32 -38.55
N ILE A 672 -18.94 -37.34 -38.13
CA ILE A 672 -19.48 -38.67 -37.86
C ILE A 672 -20.49 -38.63 -36.70
N GLN A 673 -20.19 -37.90 -35.63
CA GLN A 673 -21.12 -37.70 -34.50
C GLN A 673 -22.47 -37.10 -34.93
N ASN A 674 -22.48 -36.19 -35.89
CA ASN A 674 -23.73 -35.61 -36.37
C ASN A 674 -24.58 -36.59 -37.20
N ILE A 675 -23.96 -37.60 -37.82
CA ILE A 675 -24.68 -38.58 -38.65
C ILE A 675 -24.97 -39.90 -37.92
N GLU A 676 -24.33 -40.19 -36.79
CA GLU A 676 -24.46 -41.48 -36.10
C GLU A 676 -25.86 -41.78 -35.58
N TYR A 677 -26.65 -40.73 -35.34
CA TYR A 677 -28.03 -40.85 -34.86
C TYR A 677 -29.06 -40.94 -36.00
N ILE A 678 -28.64 -40.81 -37.27
CA ILE A 678 -29.52 -40.93 -38.43
C ILE A 678 -29.75 -42.40 -38.75
N ASP A 679 -31.00 -42.82 -38.92
CA ASP A 679 -31.33 -44.21 -39.17
C ASP A 679 -31.11 -44.60 -40.64
N LEU A 680 -29.90 -45.05 -40.94
CA LEU A 680 -29.46 -45.52 -42.27
C LEU A 680 -29.44 -47.06 -42.41
N GLY A 681 -30.03 -47.77 -41.46
CA GLY A 681 -30.08 -49.24 -41.39
C GLY A 681 -28.92 -49.89 -40.64
N GLU A 682 -29.06 -51.18 -40.33
CA GLU A 682 -28.12 -51.93 -39.47
C GLU A 682 -26.69 -51.99 -40.03
N ALA A 683 -26.53 -52.11 -41.35
CA ALA A 683 -25.22 -52.19 -41.99
C ALA A 683 -24.39 -50.91 -41.79
N PHE A 684 -25.01 -49.73 -41.90
CA PHE A 684 -24.31 -48.46 -41.70
C PHE A 684 -24.00 -48.22 -40.22
N LYS A 685 -24.93 -48.59 -39.31
CA LYS A 685 -24.69 -48.56 -37.86
C LYS A 685 -23.48 -49.41 -37.48
N ALA A 686 -23.35 -50.62 -38.04
CA ALA A 686 -22.20 -51.49 -37.80
C ALA A 686 -20.87 -50.87 -38.26
N GLU A 687 -20.86 -50.17 -39.40
CA GLU A 687 -19.67 -49.47 -39.90
C GLU A 687 -19.25 -48.30 -38.99
N ILE A 688 -20.20 -47.54 -38.44
CA ILE A 688 -19.92 -46.50 -37.45
C ILE A 688 -19.33 -47.10 -36.17
N GLU A 689 -19.88 -48.21 -35.66
CA GLU A 689 -19.35 -48.85 -34.46
C GLU A 689 -17.94 -49.43 -34.69
N GLN A 690 -17.66 -50.00 -35.87
CA GLN A 690 -16.30 -50.41 -36.24
C GLN A 690 -15.33 -49.23 -36.30
N ALA A 691 -15.80 -48.09 -36.83
CA ALA A 691 -15.04 -46.86 -36.93
C ALA A 691 -14.72 -46.26 -35.55
N LYS A 692 -15.67 -46.30 -34.60
CA LYS A 692 -15.45 -45.95 -33.18
C LYS A 692 -14.42 -46.85 -32.52
N GLY A 693 -14.50 -48.16 -32.75
CA GLY A 693 -13.49 -49.11 -32.27
C GLY A 693 -12.09 -48.76 -32.75
N SER A 694 -11.96 -48.47 -34.06
CA SER A 694 -10.69 -48.06 -34.67
C SER A 694 -10.18 -46.74 -34.08
N PHE A 695 -11.05 -45.76 -33.88
CA PHE A 695 -10.72 -44.49 -33.22
C PHE A 695 -10.13 -44.71 -31.82
N ARG A 696 -10.76 -45.55 -30.98
CA ARG A 696 -10.26 -45.84 -29.63
C ARG A 696 -8.89 -46.51 -29.67
N THR A 697 -8.68 -47.49 -30.55
CA THR A 697 -7.37 -48.16 -30.71
C THR A 697 -6.26 -47.19 -31.15
N ILE A 698 -6.55 -46.28 -32.08
CA ILE A 698 -5.58 -45.29 -32.57
C ILE A 698 -5.32 -44.18 -31.54
N ARG A 699 -6.34 -43.78 -30.77
CA ARG A 699 -6.18 -42.85 -29.66
C ARG A 699 -5.26 -43.43 -28.59
N ASP A 700 -5.47 -44.69 -28.23
CA ASP A 700 -4.77 -45.34 -27.12
C ASP A 700 -3.28 -45.59 -27.46
N SER A 701 -2.91 -45.76 -28.74
CA SER A 701 -1.51 -45.92 -29.16
C SER A 701 -0.62 -44.69 -28.91
N ILE A 702 -1.22 -43.51 -28.67
CA ILE A 702 -0.47 -42.30 -28.28
C ILE A 702 0.19 -42.50 -26.92
N MET A 703 -0.44 -43.24 -25.99
CA MET A 703 0.19 -43.59 -24.71
C MET A 703 1.44 -44.46 -24.89
N ASP A 704 1.50 -45.23 -25.98
CA ASP A 704 2.63 -46.09 -26.34
C ASP A 704 3.70 -45.36 -27.18
N GLY A 705 3.55 -44.05 -27.39
CA GLY A 705 4.53 -43.20 -28.06
C GLY A 705 4.25 -42.89 -29.53
N GLU A 706 3.08 -43.24 -30.07
CA GLU A 706 2.67 -42.77 -31.38
C GLU A 706 2.43 -41.24 -31.36
N SER A 707 2.93 -40.52 -32.38
CA SER A 707 2.71 -39.08 -32.49
C SER A 707 1.24 -38.76 -32.76
N GLY A 708 0.73 -37.68 -32.17
CA GLY A 708 -0.65 -37.23 -32.33
C GLY A 708 -1.07 -36.98 -33.78
N GLU A 709 -0.17 -36.41 -34.59
CA GLU A 709 -0.41 -36.15 -36.01
C GLU A 709 -0.62 -37.45 -36.81
N ALA A 710 0.25 -38.45 -36.61
CA ALA A 710 0.13 -39.74 -37.28
C ALA A 710 -1.15 -40.48 -36.86
N ALA A 711 -1.50 -40.42 -35.57
CA ALA A 711 -2.75 -40.97 -35.05
C ALA A 711 -3.97 -40.26 -35.67
N ALA A 712 -3.95 -38.93 -35.79
CA ALA A 712 -5.02 -38.17 -36.42
C ALA A 712 -5.22 -38.56 -37.90
N GLN A 713 -4.13 -38.67 -38.67
CA GLN A 713 -4.21 -39.09 -40.08
C GLN A 713 -4.81 -40.49 -40.25
N LYS A 714 -4.49 -41.43 -39.34
CA LYS A 714 -5.11 -42.76 -39.34
C LYS A 714 -6.61 -42.70 -39.05
N VAL A 715 -7.04 -41.84 -38.12
CA VAL A 715 -8.47 -41.62 -37.83
C VAL A 715 -9.17 -40.98 -39.02
N ASP A 716 -8.59 -39.93 -39.62
CA ASP A 716 -9.14 -39.29 -40.83
C ASP A 716 -9.32 -40.28 -41.97
N ALA A 717 -8.35 -41.16 -42.20
CA ALA A 717 -8.44 -42.19 -43.22
C ALA A 717 -9.54 -43.23 -42.91
N ALA A 718 -9.73 -43.60 -41.64
CA ALA A 718 -10.74 -44.55 -41.21
C ALA A 718 -12.17 -43.95 -41.30
N LEU A 719 -12.37 -42.77 -40.69
CA LEU A 719 -13.66 -42.08 -40.65
C LEU A 719 -14.03 -41.47 -42.01
N GLY A 720 -13.05 -41.08 -42.81
CA GLY A 720 -13.25 -40.55 -44.16
C GLY A 720 -13.99 -41.53 -45.08
N LYS A 721 -13.81 -42.85 -44.90
CA LYS A 721 -14.54 -43.88 -45.65
C LYS A 721 -16.03 -43.88 -45.31
N VAL A 722 -16.36 -43.82 -44.02
CA VAL A 722 -17.75 -43.76 -43.53
C VAL A 722 -18.41 -42.46 -43.99
N LYS A 723 -17.69 -41.35 -43.89
CA LYS A 723 -18.13 -40.04 -44.37
C LYS A 723 -18.42 -40.04 -45.87
N ALA A 724 -17.54 -40.57 -46.71
CA ALA A 724 -17.76 -40.66 -48.15
C ALA A 724 -19.03 -41.45 -48.49
N LYS A 725 -19.22 -42.60 -47.83
CA LYS A 725 -20.43 -43.42 -48.03
C LYS A 725 -21.71 -42.72 -47.58
N TYR A 726 -21.67 -41.97 -46.48
CA TYR A 726 -22.79 -41.11 -46.08
C TYR A 726 -23.13 -40.07 -47.14
N ILE A 727 -22.12 -39.39 -47.68
CA ILE A 727 -22.29 -38.37 -48.73
C ILE A 727 -23.00 -38.98 -49.94
N ASP A 728 -22.59 -40.18 -50.37
CA ASP A 728 -23.23 -40.88 -51.48
C ASP A 728 -24.71 -41.20 -51.20
N ILE A 729 -25.01 -41.75 -50.01
CA ILE A 729 -26.38 -42.07 -49.58
C ILE A 729 -27.26 -40.80 -49.54
N TYR A 730 -26.75 -39.74 -48.89
CA TYR A 730 -27.48 -38.50 -48.73
C TYR A 730 -27.73 -37.81 -50.08
N PHE A 731 -26.72 -37.75 -50.94
CA PHE A 731 -26.79 -37.09 -52.23
C PHE A 731 -27.77 -37.81 -53.18
N ASP A 732 -27.74 -39.14 -53.21
CA ASP A 732 -28.71 -39.95 -53.99
C ASP A 732 -30.15 -39.74 -53.49
N ALA A 733 -30.37 -39.74 -52.16
CA ALA A 733 -31.67 -39.45 -51.58
C ALA A 733 -32.15 -38.03 -51.92
N HIS A 734 -31.28 -37.02 -51.79
CA HIS A 734 -31.60 -35.64 -52.14
C HIS A 734 -32.03 -35.51 -53.61
N LYS A 735 -31.29 -36.11 -54.53
CA LYS A 735 -31.59 -36.11 -55.97
C LYS A 735 -32.96 -36.72 -56.30
N LYS A 736 -33.41 -37.71 -55.53
CA LYS A 736 -34.74 -38.33 -55.69
C LYS A 736 -35.89 -37.47 -55.15
N LYS A 737 -35.61 -36.52 -54.25
CA LYS A 737 -36.61 -35.76 -53.47
C LYS A 737 -36.68 -34.27 -53.80
N ARG A 738 -35.79 -33.76 -54.67
CA ARG A 738 -35.70 -32.35 -55.04
C ARG A 738 -35.69 -32.21 -56.55
N LEU A 739 -36.42 -31.22 -57.07
CA LEU A 739 -36.41 -30.92 -58.50
C LEU A 739 -35.05 -30.33 -58.89
N ASP A 740 -34.51 -30.82 -60.00
CA ASP A 740 -33.32 -30.24 -60.61
C ASP A 740 -33.65 -28.92 -61.35
N ILE A 741 -32.66 -28.30 -61.98
CA ILE A 741 -32.86 -27.04 -62.70
C ILE A 741 -33.83 -27.18 -63.90
N THR A 742 -33.80 -28.33 -64.57
CA THR A 742 -34.64 -28.61 -65.75
C THR A 742 -36.09 -28.77 -65.32
N ASP A 743 -36.32 -29.57 -64.29
CA ASP A 743 -37.64 -29.81 -63.70
C ASP A 743 -38.19 -28.57 -63.00
N ALA A 744 -37.34 -27.74 -62.38
CA ALA A 744 -37.76 -26.45 -61.82
C ALA A 744 -38.26 -25.49 -62.90
N GLN A 745 -37.55 -25.39 -64.02
CA GLN A 745 -37.99 -24.63 -65.19
C GLN A 745 -39.29 -25.20 -65.79
N ARG A 746 -39.39 -26.54 -65.88
CA ARG A 746 -40.61 -27.22 -66.34
C ARG A 746 -41.80 -26.90 -65.44
N ARG A 747 -41.64 -27.00 -64.11
CA ARG A 747 -42.67 -26.60 -63.13
C ARG A 747 -43.11 -25.15 -63.34
N GLY A 748 -42.16 -24.24 -63.56
CA GLY A 748 -42.46 -22.83 -63.87
C GLY A 748 -43.32 -22.69 -65.14
N LYS A 749 -42.95 -23.39 -66.22
CA LYS A 749 -43.74 -23.42 -67.46
C LYS A 749 -45.14 -23.98 -67.27
N ILE A 750 -45.32 -25.01 -66.44
CA ILE A 750 -46.64 -25.57 -66.09
C ILE A 750 -47.45 -24.51 -65.32
N GLN A 751 -46.84 -23.87 -64.33
CA GLN A 751 -47.48 -22.87 -63.47
C GLN A 751 -47.96 -21.62 -64.24
N GLU A 752 -47.20 -21.21 -65.26
CA GLU A 752 -47.52 -20.12 -66.19
C GLU A 752 -48.30 -20.60 -67.43
N GLY A 753 -48.58 -21.90 -67.51
CA GLY A 753 -49.20 -22.54 -68.66
C GLY A 753 -50.63 -22.07 -68.91
N LYS A 754 -51.00 -21.94 -70.19
CA LYS A 754 -52.34 -21.50 -70.61
C LYS A 754 -53.47 -22.40 -70.09
N ALA A 755 -53.24 -23.71 -70.03
CA ALA A 755 -54.22 -24.69 -69.54
C ALA A 755 -54.56 -24.42 -68.07
N LEU A 756 -53.55 -24.32 -67.20
CA LEU A 756 -53.75 -24.01 -65.78
C LEU A 756 -54.35 -22.61 -65.57
N ALA A 757 -53.92 -21.61 -66.35
CA ALA A 757 -54.51 -20.27 -66.31
C ALA A 757 -56.00 -20.27 -66.68
N SER A 758 -56.39 -21.10 -67.65
CA SER A 758 -57.79 -21.27 -68.07
C SER A 758 -58.61 -21.94 -66.96
N LEU A 759 -58.12 -23.04 -66.37
CA LEU A 759 -58.73 -23.67 -65.20
C LEU A 759 -58.93 -22.68 -64.04
N ARG A 760 -57.92 -21.86 -63.71
CA ARG A 760 -58.05 -20.84 -62.66
C ARG A 760 -59.17 -19.83 -62.93
N LYS A 761 -59.42 -19.46 -64.19
CA LYS A 761 -60.51 -18.55 -64.58
C LYS A 761 -61.87 -19.24 -64.55
N LEU A 762 -61.97 -20.45 -65.10
CA LEU A 762 -63.18 -21.27 -65.12
C LEU A 762 -63.66 -21.65 -63.71
N ARG A 763 -62.76 -21.72 -62.71
CA ARG A 763 -63.09 -22.01 -61.29
C ARG A 763 -64.21 -21.13 -60.72
N SER A 764 -64.44 -19.95 -61.27
CA SER A 764 -65.49 -19.02 -60.83
C SER A 764 -66.89 -19.35 -61.38
N ILE A 765 -67.03 -20.41 -62.17
CA ILE A 765 -68.30 -20.92 -62.66
C ILE A 765 -68.82 -21.97 -61.67
N GLU A 766 -70.00 -21.73 -61.08
CA GLU A 766 -70.53 -22.50 -59.94
C GLU A 766 -70.67 -24.01 -60.20
N ILE A 767 -70.94 -24.42 -61.44
CA ILE A 767 -71.13 -25.84 -61.78
C ILE A 767 -69.83 -26.64 -61.84
N LEU A 768 -68.66 -25.99 -61.78
CA LEU A 768 -67.34 -26.64 -61.88
C LEU A 768 -66.71 -26.83 -60.49
N SER A 769 -66.39 -28.08 -60.12
CA SER A 769 -65.79 -28.39 -58.81
C SER A 769 -64.31 -28.03 -58.72
N ALA A 770 -63.94 -27.14 -57.80
CA ALA A 770 -62.56 -26.68 -57.62
C ALA A 770 -61.61 -27.69 -56.95
N ALA A 771 -62.12 -28.79 -56.36
CA ALA A 771 -61.31 -29.70 -55.53
C ALA A 771 -60.10 -30.30 -56.28
N LYS A 772 -60.33 -30.85 -57.48
CA LYS A 772 -59.26 -31.43 -58.31
C LYS A 772 -58.17 -30.40 -58.68
N LEU A 773 -58.58 -29.15 -58.95
CA LEU A 773 -57.64 -28.06 -59.24
C LEU A 773 -56.82 -27.69 -58.00
N THR A 774 -57.45 -27.58 -56.83
CA THR A 774 -56.76 -27.32 -55.56
C THR A 774 -55.75 -28.42 -55.24
N ASP A 775 -56.07 -29.69 -55.49
CA ASP A 775 -55.14 -30.81 -55.28
C ASP A 775 -53.93 -30.72 -56.22
N ILE A 776 -54.15 -30.36 -57.49
CA ILE A 776 -53.07 -30.14 -58.47
C ILE A 776 -52.15 -29.00 -58.00
N GLU A 777 -52.73 -27.87 -57.60
CA GLU A 777 -51.97 -26.71 -57.11
C GLU A 777 -51.19 -27.04 -55.83
N THR A 778 -51.78 -27.83 -54.93
CA THR A 778 -51.16 -28.27 -53.68
C THR A 778 -49.99 -29.22 -53.96
N ASP A 779 -50.18 -30.27 -54.77
CA ASP A 779 -49.11 -31.19 -55.13
C ASP A 779 -47.96 -30.47 -55.85
N MET A 780 -48.26 -29.55 -56.78
CA MET A 780 -47.26 -28.75 -57.48
C MET A 780 -46.48 -27.85 -56.52
N SER A 781 -47.14 -27.23 -55.54
CA SER A 781 -46.49 -26.39 -54.52
C SER A 781 -45.61 -27.20 -53.56
N GLY A 782 -45.97 -28.46 -53.30
CA GLY A 782 -45.22 -29.38 -52.44
C GLY A 782 -43.93 -29.92 -53.05
N LEU A 783 -43.71 -29.74 -54.35
CA LEU A 783 -42.44 -30.10 -55.00
C LEU A 783 -41.37 -29.06 -54.69
N VAL A 784 -40.35 -29.43 -53.91
CA VAL A 784 -39.26 -28.53 -53.52
C VAL A 784 -38.14 -28.55 -54.57
N VAL A 785 -37.66 -27.37 -54.95
CA VAL A 785 -36.55 -27.19 -55.89
C VAL A 785 -35.23 -27.07 -55.12
N CYS A 786 -34.22 -27.86 -55.49
CA CYS A 786 -32.86 -27.69 -54.99
C CYS A 786 -31.87 -28.40 -55.91
N TYR A 787 -31.10 -27.64 -56.69
CA TYR A 787 -30.12 -28.16 -57.64
C TYR A 787 -28.69 -27.63 -57.39
N GLU A 788 -28.50 -26.80 -56.37
CA GLU A 788 -27.21 -26.18 -56.03
C GLU A 788 -26.30 -27.09 -55.22
N LEU A 789 -26.87 -28.13 -54.58
CA LEU A 789 -26.10 -29.06 -53.75
C LEU A 789 -25.05 -29.81 -54.58
N THR A 790 -23.81 -29.80 -54.09
CA THR A 790 -22.72 -30.62 -54.62
C THR A 790 -22.17 -31.59 -53.57
N PRO A 791 -21.56 -32.74 -53.97
CA PRO A 791 -20.91 -33.64 -53.02
C PRO A 791 -19.77 -32.98 -52.22
N GLU A 792 -19.11 -31.96 -52.77
CA GLU A 792 -18.05 -31.21 -52.09
C GLU A 792 -18.57 -30.41 -50.89
N GLU A 793 -19.73 -29.75 -51.01
CA GLU A 793 -20.36 -29.05 -49.87
C GLU A 793 -20.69 -30.01 -48.72
N LEU A 794 -21.07 -31.25 -49.05
CA LEU A 794 -21.34 -32.28 -48.06
C LEU A 794 -20.08 -32.79 -47.33
N LYS A 795 -18.87 -32.46 -47.80
CA LYS A 795 -17.65 -32.75 -47.02
C LYS A 795 -17.56 -31.87 -45.78
N THR A 796 -18.19 -30.70 -45.76
CA THR A 796 -18.13 -29.80 -44.59
C THR A 796 -19.44 -29.78 -43.80
N THR A 797 -20.57 -30.08 -44.43
CA THR A 797 -21.88 -30.09 -43.78
C THR A 797 -22.64 -31.38 -44.07
N HIS A 798 -23.11 -32.09 -43.04
CA HIS A 798 -23.83 -33.35 -43.25
C HIS A 798 -25.26 -33.18 -43.80
N ILE A 799 -25.76 -31.94 -43.88
CA ILE A 799 -27.07 -31.60 -44.45
C ILE A 799 -26.86 -30.56 -45.56
N CYS A 800 -27.70 -30.62 -46.59
CA CYS A 800 -27.74 -29.65 -47.68
C CYS A 800 -27.89 -28.22 -47.14
N PRO A 801 -26.92 -27.31 -47.39
CA PRO A 801 -26.98 -25.95 -46.87
C PRO A 801 -28.08 -25.11 -47.51
N HIS A 802 -28.53 -25.49 -48.71
CA HIS A 802 -29.48 -24.72 -49.51
C HIS A 802 -30.94 -25.00 -49.16
N CYS A 803 -31.31 -26.28 -49.02
CA CYS A 803 -32.70 -26.67 -48.73
C CYS A 803 -32.91 -27.37 -47.38
N ARG A 804 -31.83 -27.66 -46.64
CA ARG A 804 -31.88 -28.32 -45.32
C ARG A 804 -32.67 -29.64 -45.29
N PHE A 805 -32.57 -30.43 -46.35
CA PHE A 805 -33.23 -31.74 -46.43
C PHE A 805 -32.70 -32.69 -45.34
N HIS A 806 -33.59 -33.30 -44.58
CA HIS A 806 -33.23 -34.39 -43.67
C HIS A 806 -33.62 -35.73 -44.30
N LEU A 807 -32.82 -36.78 -44.09
CA LEU A 807 -33.12 -38.11 -44.61
C LEU A 807 -34.42 -38.69 -44.05
N ASP A 808 -34.82 -38.25 -42.86
CA ASP A 808 -36.08 -38.62 -42.19
C ASP A 808 -37.29 -37.83 -42.70
N ASP A 809 -37.08 -36.83 -43.58
CA ASP A 809 -38.18 -36.05 -44.15
C ASP A 809 -39.09 -36.95 -44.99
N LYS A 810 -40.40 -36.88 -44.75
CA LYS A 810 -41.44 -37.55 -45.56
C LYS A 810 -41.66 -36.87 -46.92
N ALA A 811 -40.59 -36.41 -47.57
CA ALA A 811 -40.64 -35.81 -48.90
C ALA A 811 -41.06 -36.88 -49.93
N LYS A 812 -41.96 -36.51 -50.86
CA LYS A 812 -42.33 -37.38 -51.98
C LYS A 812 -41.18 -37.47 -53.00
N ASN A 813 -41.10 -38.59 -53.72
CA ASN A 813 -40.18 -38.68 -54.86
C ASN A 813 -40.68 -37.74 -55.96
N VAL A 814 -39.77 -36.96 -56.56
CA VAL A 814 -40.14 -35.99 -57.60
C VAL A 814 -40.28 -36.61 -58.99
N PHE A 815 -39.64 -37.76 -59.21
CA PHE A 815 -39.68 -38.48 -60.49
C PHE A 815 -41.13 -38.80 -60.89
N GLY A 816 -41.52 -38.41 -62.10
CA GLY A 816 -42.87 -38.62 -62.65
C GLY A 816 -43.97 -37.71 -62.07
N GLN A 817 -43.66 -36.84 -61.09
CA GLN A 817 -44.69 -35.97 -60.48
C GLN A 817 -45.13 -34.84 -61.41
N LEU A 818 -44.20 -34.23 -62.15
CA LEU A 818 -44.54 -33.18 -63.12
C LEU A 818 -45.35 -33.75 -64.29
N ASP A 819 -45.02 -34.96 -64.77
CA ASP A 819 -45.79 -35.64 -65.81
C ASP A 819 -47.24 -35.89 -65.34
N ASN A 820 -47.40 -36.37 -64.09
CA ASN A 820 -48.71 -36.57 -63.48
C ASN A 820 -49.51 -35.25 -63.34
N ILE A 821 -48.85 -34.17 -62.92
CA ILE A 821 -49.47 -32.84 -62.82
C ILE A 821 -49.96 -32.35 -64.18
N GLU A 822 -49.14 -32.45 -65.23
CA GLU A 822 -49.54 -32.05 -66.59
C GLU A 822 -50.74 -32.87 -67.10
N ILE A 823 -50.70 -34.20 -66.96
CA ILE A 823 -51.81 -35.09 -67.34
C ILE A 823 -53.09 -34.73 -66.61
N ARG A 824 -53.01 -34.43 -65.29
CA ARG A 824 -54.16 -34.03 -64.48
C ARG A 824 -54.72 -32.66 -64.88
N ILE A 825 -53.85 -31.71 -65.27
CA ILE A 825 -54.26 -30.40 -65.78
C ILE A 825 -55.04 -30.57 -67.08
N ASP A 826 -54.49 -31.31 -68.04
CA ASP A 826 -55.12 -31.53 -69.34
C ASP A 826 -56.46 -32.27 -69.19
N SER A 827 -56.47 -33.34 -68.38
CA SER A 827 -57.68 -34.11 -68.09
C SER A 827 -58.77 -33.26 -67.43
N LEU A 828 -58.41 -32.38 -66.50
CA LEU A 828 -59.36 -31.50 -65.82
C LEU A 828 -59.90 -30.42 -66.76
N LEU A 829 -59.04 -29.89 -67.64
CA LEU A 829 -59.43 -28.90 -68.64
C LEU A 829 -60.45 -29.49 -69.63
N ASP A 830 -60.20 -30.71 -70.09
CA ASP A 830 -61.12 -31.44 -70.96
C ASP A 830 -62.45 -31.74 -70.24
N GLU A 831 -62.39 -32.24 -69.00
CA GLU A 831 -63.58 -32.50 -68.17
C GLU A 831 -64.46 -31.26 -68.00
N TRP A 832 -63.85 -30.12 -67.68
CA TRP A 832 -64.58 -28.86 -67.51
C TRP A 832 -65.10 -28.31 -68.84
N THR A 833 -64.34 -28.44 -69.92
CA THR A 833 -64.79 -28.05 -71.27
C THR A 833 -66.03 -28.83 -71.68
N GLN A 834 -66.02 -30.16 -71.52
CA GLN A 834 -67.17 -31.01 -71.83
C GLN A 834 -68.37 -30.73 -70.92
N THR A 835 -68.13 -30.51 -69.63
CA THR A 835 -69.19 -30.14 -68.68
C THR A 835 -69.89 -28.85 -69.09
N LEU A 836 -69.12 -27.82 -69.48
CA LEU A 836 -69.65 -26.56 -69.99
C LEU A 836 -70.41 -26.75 -71.30
N LEU A 837 -69.84 -27.45 -72.28
CA LEU A 837 -70.47 -27.72 -73.57
C LEU A 837 -71.81 -28.45 -73.40
N ASN A 838 -71.84 -29.51 -72.61
CA ASN A 838 -73.05 -30.29 -72.37
C ASN A 838 -74.13 -29.45 -71.68
N THR A 839 -73.74 -28.60 -70.72
CA THR A 839 -74.70 -27.75 -69.98
C THR A 839 -75.23 -26.61 -70.84
N ILE A 840 -74.38 -25.97 -71.65
CA ILE A 840 -74.76 -24.82 -72.49
C ILE A 840 -75.55 -25.27 -73.72
N SER A 841 -75.21 -26.43 -74.28
CA SER A 841 -75.90 -27.00 -75.45
C SER A 841 -77.25 -27.62 -75.11
N ASP A 842 -77.58 -27.75 -73.82
CA ASP A 842 -78.92 -28.14 -73.40
C ASP A 842 -79.95 -27.18 -74.04
N PRO A 843 -80.99 -27.69 -74.74
CA PRO A 843 -81.93 -26.85 -75.46
C PRO A 843 -82.59 -25.76 -74.60
N ILE A 844 -82.80 -26.02 -73.30
CA ILE A 844 -83.38 -25.07 -72.36
C ILE A 844 -82.39 -23.93 -72.11
N VAL A 845 -81.13 -24.24 -71.81
CA VAL A 845 -80.08 -23.23 -71.57
C VAL A 845 -79.75 -22.47 -72.86
N SER A 846 -79.62 -23.17 -73.99
CA SER A 846 -79.31 -22.57 -75.29
C SER A 846 -80.41 -21.59 -75.75
N SER A 847 -81.69 -21.90 -75.50
CA SER A 847 -82.80 -20.99 -75.85
C SER A 847 -82.69 -19.61 -75.16
N GLN A 848 -82.09 -19.57 -73.97
CA GLN A 848 -81.90 -18.34 -73.17
C GLN A 848 -80.81 -17.42 -73.75
N LYS A 849 -79.98 -17.93 -74.67
CA LYS A 849 -78.89 -17.18 -75.30
C LYS A 849 -79.38 -15.94 -76.05
N THR A 850 -80.59 -15.99 -76.62
CA THR A 850 -81.22 -14.86 -77.33
C THR A 850 -81.35 -13.59 -76.47
N PHE A 851 -81.31 -13.71 -75.14
CA PHE A 851 -81.42 -12.60 -74.20
C PHE A 851 -80.08 -12.01 -73.73
N LEU A 852 -78.96 -12.53 -74.22
CA LEU A 852 -77.62 -11.96 -74.01
C LEU A 852 -77.34 -10.83 -75.00
N PRO A 853 -76.42 -9.90 -74.69
CA PRO A 853 -75.85 -8.98 -75.69
C PRO A 853 -75.23 -9.74 -76.86
N GLU A 854 -75.29 -9.16 -78.06
CA GLU A 854 -74.85 -9.82 -79.31
C GLU A 854 -73.38 -10.33 -79.25
N GLU A 855 -72.48 -9.57 -78.61
CA GLU A 855 -71.07 -9.97 -78.44
C GLU A 855 -70.90 -11.19 -77.52
N GLN A 856 -71.74 -11.31 -76.48
CA GLN A 856 -71.73 -12.47 -75.58
C GLN A 856 -72.36 -13.69 -76.26
N GLN A 857 -73.40 -13.48 -77.09
CA GLN A 857 -73.96 -14.55 -77.91
C GLN A 857 -72.85 -15.13 -78.81
N LYS A 858 -72.19 -14.29 -79.62
CA LYS A 858 -71.12 -14.71 -80.54
C LYS A 858 -70.00 -15.50 -79.84
N ALA A 859 -69.60 -15.10 -78.64
CA ALA A 859 -68.60 -15.82 -77.86
C ALA A 859 -69.06 -17.22 -77.43
N ILE A 860 -70.36 -17.38 -77.14
CA ILE A 860 -70.98 -18.66 -76.81
C ILE A 860 -71.22 -19.51 -78.07
N ASP A 861 -71.69 -18.94 -79.19
CA ASP A 861 -71.79 -19.67 -80.47
C ASP A 861 -70.43 -20.25 -80.85
N THR A 862 -69.39 -19.42 -80.83
CA THR A 862 -68.03 -19.84 -81.18
C THR A 862 -67.57 -21.00 -80.30
N PHE A 863 -67.89 -20.98 -79.01
CA PHE A 863 -67.55 -22.07 -78.09
C PHE A 863 -68.30 -23.37 -78.42
N ILE A 864 -69.61 -23.30 -78.68
CA ILE A 864 -70.43 -24.46 -79.05
C ILE A 864 -69.99 -25.03 -80.40
N GLU A 865 -69.82 -24.17 -81.41
CA GLU A 865 -69.44 -24.55 -82.78
C GLU A 865 -68.05 -25.20 -82.83
N THR A 866 -67.09 -24.66 -82.10
CA THR A 866 -65.72 -25.19 -82.10
C THR A 866 -65.55 -26.40 -81.18
N GLY A 867 -66.46 -26.59 -80.22
CA GLY A 867 -66.34 -27.63 -79.20
C GLY A 867 -65.10 -27.48 -78.31
N ALA A 868 -64.49 -26.29 -78.29
CA ALA A 868 -63.22 -26.02 -77.62
C ALA A 868 -63.24 -24.66 -76.93
N LEU A 869 -62.57 -24.55 -75.77
CA LEU A 869 -62.44 -23.28 -75.05
C LEU A 869 -61.80 -22.20 -75.93
N PRO A 870 -62.17 -20.92 -75.75
CA PRO A 870 -61.52 -19.82 -76.44
C PRO A 870 -60.00 -19.82 -76.23
N LYS A 871 -59.24 -19.36 -77.23
CA LYS A 871 -57.76 -19.23 -77.15
C LYS A 871 -57.28 -18.47 -75.90
N ARG A 872 -58.12 -17.60 -75.35
CA ARG A 872 -57.95 -16.96 -74.05
C ARG A 872 -59.28 -17.04 -73.30
N VAL A 873 -59.33 -17.85 -72.25
CA VAL A 873 -60.42 -17.80 -71.28
C VAL A 873 -60.23 -16.56 -70.41
N ASP A 874 -61.03 -15.53 -70.66
CA ASP A 874 -60.99 -14.27 -69.92
C ASP A 874 -62.27 -14.04 -69.12
N ASP A 875 -62.31 -12.94 -68.37
CA ASP A 875 -63.45 -12.59 -67.54
C ASP A 875 -64.71 -12.29 -68.37
N PHE A 876 -64.55 -11.92 -69.65
CA PHE A 876 -65.68 -11.71 -70.55
C PHE A 876 -66.37 -13.02 -70.89
N PHE A 877 -65.61 -14.03 -71.32
CA PHE A 877 -66.14 -15.37 -71.60
C PHE A 877 -66.79 -15.98 -70.35
N VAL A 878 -66.11 -15.94 -69.21
CA VAL A 878 -66.63 -16.47 -67.95
C VAL A 878 -67.92 -15.77 -67.51
N LYS A 879 -68.00 -14.44 -67.64
CA LYS A 879 -69.23 -13.69 -67.35
C LYS A 879 -70.38 -14.06 -68.29
N ALA A 880 -70.10 -14.27 -69.57
CA ALA A 880 -71.09 -14.70 -70.55
C ALA A 880 -71.67 -16.07 -70.18
N ILE A 881 -70.79 -17.04 -69.83
CA ILE A 881 -71.22 -18.36 -69.37
C ILE A 881 -72.03 -18.27 -68.07
N ASN A 882 -71.53 -17.56 -67.05
CA ASN A 882 -72.24 -17.39 -65.78
C ASN A 882 -73.60 -16.69 -65.95
N ALA A 883 -73.70 -15.68 -66.82
CA ALA A 883 -74.96 -15.01 -67.12
C ALA A 883 -75.96 -15.95 -67.79
N LEU A 884 -75.50 -16.79 -68.74
CA LEU A 884 -76.33 -17.78 -69.40
C LEU A 884 -76.82 -18.86 -68.42
N LEU A 885 -75.93 -19.40 -67.59
CA LEU A 885 -76.26 -20.44 -66.61
C LEU A 885 -77.20 -19.95 -65.49
N LYS A 886 -77.17 -18.66 -65.13
CA LYS A 886 -78.13 -18.07 -64.18
C LYS A 886 -79.57 -18.08 -64.70
N GLY A 887 -79.75 -18.14 -66.02
CA GLY A 887 -81.03 -18.08 -66.72
C GLY A 887 -81.63 -16.67 -66.79
N PHE A 888 -82.43 -16.40 -67.82
CA PHE A 888 -83.16 -15.15 -67.97
C PHE A 888 -84.67 -15.36 -67.78
N GLU A 889 -85.33 -14.33 -67.28
CA GLU A 889 -86.78 -14.28 -67.19
C GLU A 889 -87.30 -13.22 -68.16
N PRO A 890 -87.76 -13.61 -69.37
CA PRO A 890 -88.24 -12.66 -70.35
C PRO A 890 -89.56 -12.03 -69.91
N VAL A 891 -89.67 -10.72 -70.09
CA VAL A 891 -90.91 -9.95 -69.94
C VAL A 891 -91.21 -9.32 -71.28
N VAL A 892 -92.17 -9.92 -72.01
CA VAL A 892 -92.62 -9.38 -73.29
C VAL A 892 -93.68 -8.33 -73.02
N ILE A 893 -93.39 -7.09 -73.39
CA ILE A 893 -94.34 -5.97 -73.35
C ILE A 893 -94.91 -5.80 -74.76
N ASP A 894 -96.22 -5.88 -74.88
CA ASP A 894 -96.89 -5.64 -76.16
C ASP A 894 -96.74 -4.16 -76.56
N THR A 895 -96.32 -3.91 -77.79
CA THR A 895 -96.02 -2.55 -78.28
C THR A 895 -97.29 -1.72 -78.38
N ASP A 896 -98.38 -2.30 -78.88
CA ASP A 896 -99.62 -1.54 -79.07
C ASP A 896 -100.30 -1.29 -77.73
N GLU A 897 -100.24 -2.24 -76.78
CA GLU A 897 -100.69 -2.03 -75.42
C GLU A 897 -99.87 -0.96 -74.69
N LEU A 898 -98.53 -0.96 -74.87
CA LEU A 898 -97.65 0.02 -74.27
C LEU A 898 -97.92 1.41 -74.85
N VAL A 899 -98.03 1.53 -76.18
CA VAL A 899 -98.34 2.79 -76.86
C VAL A 899 -99.73 3.28 -76.46
N ALA A 900 -100.75 2.42 -76.40
CA ALA A 900 -102.09 2.79 -75.95
C ALA A 900 -102.08 3.30 -74.50
N LYS A 901 -101.33 2.67 -73.60
CA LYS A 901 -101.19 3.15 -72.20
C LYS A 901 -100.42 4.47 -72.12
N LEU A 902 -99.51 4.74 -73.04
CA LEU A 902 -98.81 6.03 -73.15
C LEU A 902 -99.72 7.12 -73.72
N GLU A 903 -100.57 6.81 -74.71
CA GLU A 903 -101.54 7.74 -75.30
C GLU A 903 -102.65 8.15 -74.32
N GLN A 904 -102.99 7.29 -73.36
CA GLN A 904 -103.96 7.58 -72.30
C GLN A 904 -103.41 8.51 -71.20
N LEU A 905 -102.14 8.91 -71.27
CA LEU A 905 -101.54 9.77 -70.26
C LEU A 905 -102.03 11.23 -70.41
N PRO A 906 -102.50 11.88 -69.34
CA PRO A 906 -102.84 13.30 -69.38
C PRO A 906 -101.57 14.17 -69.49
N PRO A 907 -101.70 15.46 -69.88
CA PRO A 907 -100.58 16.39 -69.85
C PRO A 907 -99.97 16.46 -68.44
N MET A 908 -98.66 16.24 -68.32
CA MET A 908 -97.94 16.19 -67.05
C MET A 908 -96.51 16.71 -67.20
N ASP A 909 -95.87 17.11 -66.09
CA ASP A 909 -94.46 17.50 -66.07
C ASP A 909 -93.52 16.30 -66.27
N GLU A 910 -92.25 16.57 -66.60
CA GLU A 910 -91.25 15.55 -66.90
C GLU A 910 -91.03 14.53 -65.76
N THR A 911 -91.07 15.00 -64.51
CA THR A 911 -90.83 14.14 -63.34
C THR A 911 -92.00 13.18 -63.15
N SER A 912 -93.22 13.71 -63.24
CA SER A 912 -94.45 12.93 -63.20
C SER A 912 -94.53 11.91 -64.35
N PHE A 913 -94.08 12.29 -65.56
CA PHE A 913 -94.03 11.40 -66.72
C PHE A 913 -93.04 10.24 -66.54
N LYS A 914 -91.81 10.52 -66.11
CA LYS A 914 -90.79 9.49 -65.83
C LYS A 914 -91.26 8.51 -64.76
N ASN A 915 -91.87 9.01 -63.68
CA ASN A 915 -92.42 8.16 -62.61
C ASN A 915 -93.55 7.27 -63.11
N LYS A 916 -94.44 7.81 -63.96
CA LYS A 916 -95.54 7.02 -64.51
C LYS A 916 -95.06 5.96 -65.51
N ILE A 917 -94.04 6.26 -66.32
CA ILE A 917 -93.37 5.25 -67.16
C ILE A 917 -92.69 4.18 -66.30
N ALA A 918 -92.00 4.57 -65.23
CA ALA A 918 -91.35 3.60 -64.33
C ALA A 918 -92.37 2.69 -63.62
N GLU A 919 -93.50 3.24 -63.17
CA GLU A 919 -94.61 2.47 -62.60
C GLU A 919 -95.26 1.54 -63.65
N LEU A 920 -95.42 2.02 -64.88
CA LEU A 920 -95.95 1.24 -66.01
C LEU A 920 -95.02 0.06 -66.32
N VAL A 921 -93.71 0.28 -66.47
CA VAL A 921 -92.71 -0.78 -66.65
C VAL A 921 -92.67 -1.71 -65.44
N GLY A 922 -92.70 -1.16 -64.22
CA GLY A 922 -92.72 -1.91 -62.97
C GLY A 922 -93.95 -2.82 -62.83
N SER A 923 -95.07 -2.47 -63.44
CA SER A 923 -96.27 -3.32 -63.48
C SER A 923 -96.05 -4.61 -64.28
N TYR A 924 -95.25 -4.57 -65.36
CA TYR A 924 -94.91 -5.74 -66.18
C TYR A 924 -93.88 -6.66 -65.52
N THR A 925 -93.12 -6.16 -64.54
CA THR A 925 -92.02 -6.88 -63.90
C THR A 925 -92.31 -7.27 -62.44
N LYS A 926 -93.54 -7.05 -61.95
CA LYS A 926 -93.92 -7.28 -60.55
C LYS A 926 -93.85 -8.76 -60.17
N GLY A 927 -93.11 -9.08 -59.10
CA GLY A 927 -92.95 -10.45 -58.58
C GLY A 927 -91.83 -11.27 -59.22
N LYS A 928 -91.05 -10.69 -60.13
CA LYS A 928 -89.95 -11.35 -60.87
C LYS A 928 -88.57 -10.98 -60.30
N ASP A 929 -87.56 -11.84 -60.52
CA ASP A 929 -86.19 -11.57 -60.05
C ASP A 929 -85.50 -10.52 -60.93
N ALA A 930 -85.33 -9.32 -60.38
CA ALA A 930 -84.73 -8.18 -61.07
C ALA A 930 -83.34 -8.49 -61.69
N SER A 931 -82.59 -9.45 -61.14
CA SER A 931 -81.28 -9.84 -61.65
C SER A 931 -81.34 -10.72 -62.91
N LYS A 932 -82.49 -11.33 -63.20
CA LYS A 932 -82.73 -12.23 -64.35
C LYS A 932 -83.62 -11.60 -65.43
N LEU A 933 -84.24 -10.47 -65.14
CA LEU A 933 -85.21 -9.84 -66.05
C LEU A 933 -84.59 -9.36 -67.36
N ARG A 934 -85.28 -9.67 -68.47
CA ARG A 934 -84.99 -9.16 -69.81
C ARG A 934 -86.29 -8.69 -70.46
N ILE A 935 -86.46 -7.37 -70.53
CA ILE A 935 -87.67 -6.74 -71.07
C ILE A 935 -87.55 -6.68 -72.59
N VAL A 936 -88.54 -7.21 -73.30
CA VAL A 936 -88.60 -7.24 -74.76
C VAL A 936 -89.90 -6.59 -75.21
N VAL A 937 -89.86 -5.55 -76.02
CA VAL A 937 -91.07 -4.88 -76.54
C VAL A 937 -91.36 -5.42 -77.94
N LYS A 938 -92.53 -6.03 -78.17
CA LYS A 938 -92.92 -6.64 -79.47
C LYS A 938 -94.35 -6.27 -79.87
N ARG A 939 -94.62 -6.13 -81.17
CA ARG A 939 -95.95 -5.82 -81.74
C ARG A 939 -96.65 -7.12 -82.13
N LYS A 940 -97.93 -7.29 -81.83
CA LYS A 940 -98.70 -8.52 -82.14
C LYS A 940 -99.08 -8.58 -83.62
N GLU A 941 -98.11 -8.93 -84.47
CA GLU A 941 -98.32 -9.43 -85.84
C GLU A 941 -97.04 -10.13 -86.32
N SER A 942 -96.80 -11.31 -85.77
CA SER A 942 -95.92 -12.35 -86.32
C SER A 942 -96.10 -13.65 -85.51
N GLU A 943 -97.31 -14.22 -85.59
CA GLU A 943 -97.52 -15.67 -85.52
C GLU A 943 -97.83 -16.13 -86.95
N GLU A 944 -96.77 -16.54 -87.66
CA GLU A 944 -96.75 -17.66 -88.60
C GLU A 944 -95.40 -18.39 -88.46
#